data_AF-A0A2V9Z8T8-F1
#
_entry.id   AF-A0A2V9Z8T8-F1
#
_cell.length_a   1.000
_cell.length_b   1.000
_cell.length_c   1.000
_cell.angle_alpha   90.00
_cell.angle_beta   90.00
_cell.angle_gamma   90.00
#
_symmetry.space_group_name_H-M   'P 1'
#
loop_
_entity.id
_entity.type
_entity.pdbx_description
1 polymer ?
#
loop_
_entity_poly.entity_id
_entity_poly.type
_entity_poly.pdbx_seq_one_letter_code
_entity_poly.pdbx_strand_id
1 'polypeptide(L)'
;SRGSLVAAILEHEPEPLKVLCPTIPTSLEQLVLVCLAKDPDQRWQSARDLQTELQWIMQRATESLPPESRRRGLLPWILAATLAVLALVLFFQLRRPAATPESFRSWLIPPPGYSFVPFNFALSPDGKRLAFVAIKPDGKSRLWVRSTSTSAAQEISNSENAEIPFWAPDNRRLGFASHRKLQIVDLDSAEVRALAEVNPVLVGGTWNRDDVIVYAAGAYSTLSKIAAGGGTPTSATLRPGEGSSQAHRWPFFLPDGKHFLYVANWSSPDDARGDGLYAASLEGGEPKLISNEITGNVEYANGRLLYFRDRSIVAQPFDAERLTITGPPFVLTEQGVERQVAHFKAGFSSSATGVLVFQSVADSPIRMTWFSASGQQEGELPETGNRDPRLSPDGRFLAVTADEMGNGRTNIRVYDLARGLGTTPTSGGEDEFPAWSPDGRTIYYASRQGQVFSVSRVPADGSKPPEAWLSGSRMIPNSFTPDGRYLALMNLSVGGAAHIDIISTADRKLIQRFPGAEAQFSTDGHWIAYTFRGGEVFVQSFPGPGSRVQVSNAGGGQPRWSRDSSRLYYITPEKMMMMVRFDPTGKHPPAAPEAVMRTRIVASRFSFIQYDVTADGKRFIINSLPPGGGGPLSLLTNWTASKLSPSR
;
A
#
# COMPACT_ATOMS: atom_id res chain seq x y z
N SER A 1 -47.48 68.97 -11.50
CA SER A 1 -47.83 70.11 -10.63
C SER A 1 -49.21 69.87 -10.04
N ARG A 2 -49.54 70.35 -8.83
CA ARG A 2 -50.87 70.13 -8.21
C ARG A 2 -52.02 70.63 -9.10
N GLY A 3 -51.78 71.64 -9.93
CA GLY A 3 -52.76 72.15 -10.91
C GLY A 3 -53.10 71.17 -12.04
N SER A 4 -52.15 70.35 -12.52
CA SER A 4 -52.40 69.39 -13.60
C SER A 4 -53.20 68.17 -13.14
N LEU A 5 -53.12 67.80 -11.85
CA LEU A 5 -53.94 66.74 -11.26
C LEU A 5 -55.39 67.18 -11.07
N VAL A 6 -55.60 68.44 -10.64
CA VAL A 6 -56.95 69.01 -10.47
C VAL A 6 -57.65 69.19 -11.82
N ALA A 7 -56.93 69.63 -12.86
CA ALA A 7 -57.45 69.70 -14.23
C ALA A 7 -57.84 68.31 -14.76
N ALA A 8 -57.00 67.28 -14.56
CA ALA A 8 -57.32 65.91 -14.97
C ALA A 8 -58.54 65.31 -14.23
N ILE A 9 -58.71 65.66 -12.95
CA ILE A 9 -59.88 65.22 -12.17
C ILE A 9 -61.17 65.92 -12.63
N LEU A 10 -61.10 67.12 -13.20
CA LEU A 10 -62.29 67.87 -13.63
C LEU A 10 -62.65 67.65 -15.11
N GLU A 11 -61.67 67.49 -15.99
CA GLU A 11 -61.90 67.56 -17.45
C GLU A 11 -61.80 66.20 -18.18
N HIS A 12 -61.10 65.21 -17.62
CA HIS A 12 -60.89 63.92 -18.28
C HIS A 12 -61.70 62.79 -17.65
N GLU A 13 -62.45 62.06 -18.48
CA GLU A 13 -63.17 60.85 -18.06
C GLU A 13 -62.18 59.79 -17.52
N PRO A 14 -62.50 59.12 -16.40
CA PRO A 14 -61.62 58.11 -15.84
C PRO A 14 -61.51 56.90 -16.77
N GLU A 15 -60.31 56.32 -16.88
CA GLU A 15 -60.11 55.09 -17.65
C GLU A 15 -60.94 53.92 -17.08
N PRO A 16 -61.48 53.02 -17.92
CA PRO A 16 -62.22 51.86 -17.45
C PRO A 16 -61.39 50.98 -16.50
N LEU A 17 -61.95 50.66 -15.33
CA LEU A 17 -61.27 49.91 -14.27
C LEU A 17 -60.85 48.51 -14.71
N LYS A 18 -61.52 47.93 -15.72
CA LYS A 18 -61.10 46.65 -16.32
C LYS A 18 -59.71 46.66 -16.96
N VAL A 19 -59.21 47.82 -17.36
CA VAL A 19 -57.83 47.93 -17.88
C VAL A 19 -56.81 47.66 -16.76
N LEU A 20 -57.14 48.05 -15.52
CA LEU A 20 -56.30 47.84 -14.35
C LEU A 20 -56.58 46.50 -13.64
N CYS A 21 -57.83 46.02 -13.66
CA CYS A 21 -58.25 44.76 -13.06
C CYS A 21 -59.25 44.02 -13.97
N PRO A 22 -58.79 43.13 -14.87
CA PRO A 22 -59.63 42.50 -15.89
C PRO A 22 -60.77 41.62 -15.34
N THR A 23 -60.67 41.19 -14.08
CA THR A 23 -61.62 40.30 -13.42
C THR A 23 -62.71 41.03 -12.64
N ILE A 24 -62.72 42.38 -12.64
CA ILE A 24 -63.74 43.14 -11.90
C ILE A 24 -65.13 42.92 -12.52
N PRO A 25 -66.16 42.62 -11.71
CA PRO A 25 -67.54 42.51 -12.20
C PRO A 25 -68.01 43.82 -12.82
N THR A 26 -68.67 43.75 -13.98
CA THR A 26 -69.14 44.94 -14.72
C THR A 26 -70.04 45.85 -13.87
N SER A 27 -70.85 45.28 -12.98
CA SER A 27 -71.71 46.04 -12.07
C SER A 27 -70.92 46.84 -11.03
N LEU A 28 -69.81 46.31 -10.54
CA LEU A 28 -68.93 47.00 -9.59
C LEU A 28 -68.12 48.10 -10.29
N GLU A 29 -67.68 47.87 -11.52
CA GLU A 29 -67.05 48.88 -12.36
C GLU A 29 -67.99 50.08 -12.62
N GLN A 30 -69.25 49.81 -12.97
CA GLN A 30 -70.26 50.85 -13.16
C GLN A 30 -70.51 51.67 -11.89
N LEU A 31 -70.60 51.02 -10.72
CA LEU A 31 -70.80 51.71 -9.44
C LEU A 31 -69.68 52.72 -9.15
N VAL A 32 -68.43 52.34 -9.41
CA VAL A 32 -67.27 53.23 -9.18
C VAL A 32 -67.21 54.35 -10.22
N LEU A 33 -67.53 54.08 -11.49
CA LEU A 33 -67.58 55.13 -12.52
C LEU A 33 -68.63 56.20 -12.19
N VAL A 34 -69.79 55.82 -11.67
CA VAL A 34 -70.81 56.78 -11.20
C VAL A 34 -70.30 57.62 -10.02
N CYS A 35 -69.45 57.08 -9.14
CA CYS A 35 -68.80 57.88 -8.09
C CYS A 35 -67.84 58.94 -8.67
N LEU A 36 -67.23 58.63 -9.82
CA LEU A 36 -66.19 59.43 -10.46
C LEU A 36 -66.73 60.35 -11.57
N ALA A 37 -68.04 60.34 -11.83
CA ALA A 37 -68.70 61.18 -12.83
C ALA A 37 -68.37 62.66 -12.59
N LYS A 38 -68.14 63.48 -13.62
CA LYS A 38 -67.70 64.87 -13.40
C LYS A 38 -68.80 65.77 -12.87
N ASP A 39 -70.01 65.57 -13.39
CA ASP A 39 -71.22 66.24 -12.93
C ASP A 39 -71.66 65.70 -11.56
N PRO A 40 -71.69 66.51 -10.50
CA PRO A 40 -72.10 66.08 -9.16
C PRO A 40 -73.51 65.51 -9.12
N ASP A 41 -74.43 65.96 -9.98
CA ASP A 41 -75.83 65.49 -9.99
C ASP A 41 -75.94 64.07 -10.54
N GLN A 42 -74.93 63.63 -11.32
CA GLN A 42 -74.85 62.27 -11.86
C GLN A 42 -74.13 61.30 -10.91
N ARG A 43 -73.59 61.79 -9.79
CA ARG A 43 -72.98 60.93 -8.76
C ARG A 43 -74.04 60.37 -7.81
N TRP A 44 -73.62 59.38 -7.03
CA TRP A 44 -74.39 58.94 -5.86
C TRP A 44 -74.51 60.10 -4.86
N GLN A 45 -75.74 60.51 -4.60
CA GLN A 45 -76.03 61.68 -3.76
C GLN A 45 -75.84 61.40 -2.26
N SER A 46 -75.84 60.12 -1.87
CA SER A 46 -75.55 59.73 -0.49
C SER A 46 -74.70 58.46 -0.40
N ALA A 47 -73.91 58.36 0.67
CA ALA A 47 -73.18 57.14 1.00
C ALA A 47 -74.11 55.94 1.26
N ARG A 48 -75.39 56.20 1.59
CA ARG A 48 -76.40 55.18 1.81
C ARG A 48 -76.81 54.51 0.49
N ASP A 49 -76.97 55.28 -0.58
CA ASP A 49 -77.34 54.74 -1.90
C ASP A 49 -76.21 53.86 -2.46
N LEU A 50 -74.96 54.30 -2.29
CA LEU A 50 -73.78 53.51 -2.64
C LEU A 50 -73.74 52.17 -1.88
N GLN A 51 -74.03 52.22 -0.58
CA GLN A 51 -74.04 51.03 0.27
C GLN A 51 -75.15 50.05 -0.15
N THR A 52 -76.33 50.55 -0.50
CA THR A 52 -77.44 49.73 -0.97
C THR A 52 -77.10 49.02 -2.29
N GLU A 53 -76.47 49.73 -3.24
CA GLU A 53 -76.08 49.08 -4.49
C GLU A 53 -74.94 48.07 -4.32
N LEU A 54 -73.98 48.33 -3.44
CA LEU A 54 -72.96 47.33 -3.10
C LEU A 54 -73.58 46.06 -2.50
N GLN A 55 -74.60 46.20 -1.65
CA GLN A 55 -75.33 45.05 -1.09
C GLN A 55 -76.07 44.26 -2.16
N TRP A 56 -76.70 44.92 -3.15
CA TRP A 56 -77.35 44.25 -4.27
C TRP A 56 -76.37 43.55 -5.20
N ILE A 57 -75.20 44.14 -5.46
CA ILE A 57 -74.14 43.50 -6.25
C ILE A 57 -73.64 42.24 -5.53
N MET A 58 -73.47 42.28 -4.21
CA MET A 58 -73.09 41.11 -3.41
C MET A 58 -74.17 40.02 -3.43
N GLN A 59 -75.45 40.38 -3.32
CA GLN A 59 -76.55 39.42 -3.36
C GLN A 59 -76.67 38.76 -4.74
N ARG A 60 -76.56 39.51 -5.84
CA ARG A 60 -76.61 38.97 -7.20
C ARG A 60 -75.42 38.08 -7.55
N ALA A 61 -74.23 38.37 -7.03
CA ALA A 61 -73.06 37.49 -7.15
C ALA A 61 -73.28 36.14 -6.44
N THR A 62 -74.19 36.10 -5.47
CA THR A 62 -74.56 34.88 -4.72
C THR A 62 -75.70 34.11 -5.40
N GLU A 63 -76.53 34.77 -6.21
CA GLU A 63 -77.69 34.16 -6.91
C GLU A 63 -77.38 33.58 -8.30
N SER A 64 -76.23 33.89 -8.91
CA SER A 64 -75.79 33.26 -10.16
C SER A 64 -74.98 31.98 -9.92
N LEU A 65 -75.62 30.94 -9.39
CA LEU A 65 -75.13 29.57 -9.47
C LEU A 65 -76.20 28.71 -10.17
N PRO A 66 -75.84 27.92 -11.21
CA PRO A 66 -76.78 27.06 -11.93
C PRO A 66 -77.24 25.89 -11.03
N PRO A 67 -78.38 25.24 -11.35
CA PRO A 67 -78.99 24.25 -10.46
C PRO A 67 -78.10 23.03 -10.25
N GLU A 68 -78.06 22.53 -9.02
CA GLU A 68 -77.31 21.35 -8.59
C GLU A 68 -77.73 20.09 -9.36
N SER A 69 -76.93 19.68 -10.34
CA SER A 69 -76.88 18.28 -10.73
C SER A 69 -76.07 17.51 -9.68
N ARG A 70 -76.67 16.49 -9.05
CA ARG A 70 -76.00 15.53 -8.17
C ARG A 70 -74.65 15.06 -8.76
N ARG A 71 -73.52 15.63 -8.34
CA ARG A 71 -72.18 15.09 -8.60
C ARG A 71 -71.69 14.30 -7.39
N ARG A 72 -72.20 13.07 -7.23
CA ARG A 72 -71.41 12.02 -6.59
C ARG A 72 -70.27 11.69 -7.55
N GLY A 73 -69.02 12.06 -7.23
CA GLY A 73 -67.87 11.49 -7.96
C GLY A 73 -66.61 12.33 -8.18
N LEU A 74 -66.26 13.33 -7.36
CA LEU A 74 -64.95 14.01 -7.51
C LEU A 74 -64.11 14.11 -6.23
N LEU A 75 -64.70 14.12 -5.03
CA LEU A 75 -63.94 14.04 -3.77
C LEU A 75 -63.00 12.82 -3.68
N PRO A 76 -63.41 11.58 -4.04
CA PRO A 76 -62.48 10.45 -4.02
C PRO A 76 -61.36 10.61 -5.06
N TRP A 77 -61.60 11.33 -6.16
CA TRP A 77 -60.58 11.58 -7.18
C TRP A 77 -59.58 12.66 -6.79
N ILE A 78 -60.01 13.68 -6.04
CA ILE A 78 -59.09 14.68 -5.48
C ILE A 78 -58.21 14.03 -4.40
N LEU A 79 -58.80 13.21 -3.52
CA LEU A 79 -58.03 12.46 -2.52
C LEU A 79 -57.05 11.47 -3.18
N ALA A 80 -57.49 10.76 -4.22
CA ALA A 80 -56.63 9.86 -5.00
C ALA A 80 -55.52 10.61 -5.73
N ALA A 81 -55.79 11.77 -6.32
CA ALA A 81 -54.78 12.59 -6.97
C ALA A 81 -53.75 13.13 -5.96
N THR A 82 -54.19 13.55 -4.78
CA THR A 82 -53.31 14.05 -3.71
C THR A 82 -52.42 12.92 -3.16
N LEU A 83 -53.00 11.74 -2.95
CA LEU A 83 -52.25 10.54 -2.56
C LEU A 83 -51.30 10.08 -3.67
N ALA A 84 -51.69 10.19 -4.94
CA ALA A 84 -50.83 9.89 -6.07
C ALA A 84 -49.64 10.85 -6.15
N VAL A 85 -49.86 12.16 -5.92
CA VAL A 85 -48.79 13.15 -5.86
C VAL A 85 -47.89 12.90 -4.65
N LEU A 86 -48.43 12.60 -3.47
CA LEU A 86 -47.65 12.23 -2.29
C LEU A 86 -46.86 10.95 -2.51
N ALA A 87 -47.46 9.93 -3.13
CA ALA A 87 -46.79 8.69 -3.50
C ALA A 87 -45.71 8.94 -4.56
N LEU A 88 -45.93 9.83 -5.52
CA LEU A 88 -44.93 10.27 -6.50
C LEU A 88 -43.78 11.02 -5.84
N VAL A 89 -44.07 11.95 -4.92
CA VAL A 89 -43.05 12.68 -4.17
C VAL A 89 -42.26 11.72 -3.28
N LEU A 90 -42.92 10.80 -2.58
CA LEU A 90 -42.28 9.79 -1.76
C LEU A 90 -41.47 8.81 -2.63
N PHE A 91 -41.99 8.41 -3.79
CA PHE A 91 -41.31 7.58 -4.77
C PHE A 91 -40.07 8.28 -5.32
N PHE A 92 -40.15 9.58 -5.65
CA PHE A 92 -39.00 10.36 -6.09
C PHE A 92 -38.02 10.67 -4.97
N GLN A 93 -38.46 10.83 -3.71
CA GLN A 93 -37.60 10.99 -2.53
C GLN A 93 -36.86 9.70 -2.19
N LEU A 94 -37.56 8.56 -2.20
CA LEU A 94 -36.99 7.22 -1.99
C LEU A 94 -36.14 6.75 -3.16
N ARG A 95 -36.38 7.28 -4.38
CA ARG A 95 -35.55 7.08 -5.57
C ARG A 95 -34.60 8.25 -5.86
N ARG A 96 -34.45 9.22 -4.95
CA ARG A 96 -33.30 10.13 -5.08
C ARG A 96 -32.08 9.22 -5.06
N PRO A 97 -31.28 9.19 -6.15
CA PRO A 97 -30.04 8.43 -6.09
C PRO A 97 -29.30 8.97 -4.87
N ALA A 98 -29.02 8.10 -3.90
CA ALA A 98 -28.13 8.46 -2.81
C ALA A 98 -26.92 9.10 -3.46
N ALA A 99 -26.55 10.31 -3.03
CA ALA A 99 -25.39 11.01 -3.56
C ALA A 99 -24.26 9.98 -3.62
N THR A 100 -23.79 9.66 -4.84
CA THR A 100 -22.75 8.65 -5.03
C THR A 100 -21.61 9.08 -4.13
N PRO A 101 -21.24 8.28 -3.11
CA PRO A 101 -20.24 8.71 -2.15
C PRO A 101 -18.99 9.07 -2.93
N GLU A 102 -18.60 10.34 -2.92
CA GLU A 102 -17.40 10.76 -3.62
C GLU A 102 -16.22 10.04 -2.99
N SER A 103 -15.33 9.52 -3.85
CA SER A 103 -14.07 8.97 -3.40
C SER A 103 -13.20 10.12 -2.91
N PHE A 104 -12.93 10.17 -1.61
CA PHE A 104 -12.06 11.17 -1.03
C PHE A 104 -10.67 10.59 -0.81
N ARG A 105 -9.66 11.38 -1.15
CA ARG A 105 -8.25 11.02 -0.98
C ARG A 105 -7.58 11.96 -0.01
N SER A 106 -6.83 11.39 0.93
CA SER A 106 -6.01 12.14 1.89
C SER A 106 -4.73 11.38 2.22
N TRP A 107 -3.92 11.97 3.10
CA TRP A 107 -2.64 11.42 3.53
C TRP A 107 -2.64 11.19 5.04
N LEU A 108 -2.13 10.02 5.45
CA LEU A 108 -1.81 9.70 6.82
C LEU A 108 -0.31 9.92 7.02
N ILE A 109 0.03 10.75 8.00
CA ILE A 109 1.41 11.04 8.40
C ILE A 109 1.82 10.24 9.64
N PRO A 110 3.12 9.92 9.83
CA PRO A 110 3.58 9.27 11.05
C PRO A 110 3.50 10.22 12.25
N PRO A 111 3.65 9.71 13.48
CA PRO A 111 3.79 10.56 14.66
C PRO A 111 4.99 11.52 14.53
N PRO A 112 4.95 12.72 15.15
CA PRO A 112 6.04 13.70 15.05
C PRO A 112 7.41 13.13 15.45
N GLY A 113 8.39 13.25 14.57
CA GLY A 113 9.75 12.73 14.76
C GLY A 113 9.96 11.27 14.30
N TYR A 114 8.90 10.60 13.82
CA TYR A 114 8.96 9.21 13.38
C TYR A 114 8.85 9.10 11.85
N SER A 115 9.23 7.92 11.35
CA SER A 115 8.96 7.51 9.97
C SER A 115 8.14 6.21 9.97
N PHE A 116 7.20 6.05 9.04
CA PHE A 116 6.60 4.74 8.82
C PHE A 116 7.67 3.74 8.38
N VAL A 117 7.58 2.52 8.89
CA VAL A 117 8.33 1.38 8.35
C VAL A 117 7.53 0.85 7.15
N PRO A 118 8.11 0.81 5.94
CA PRO A 118 7.40 0.36 4.74
C PRO A 118 6.74 -1.01 4.90
N PHE A 119 5.61 -1.20 4.24
CA PHE A 119 4.81 -2.43 4.27
C PHE A 119 4.30 -2.91 5.64
N ASN A 120 4.53 -2.19 6.74
CA ASN A 120 4.20 -2.65 8.10
C ASN A 120 3.00 -1.89 8.67
N PHE A 121 1.84 -2.04 8.03
CA PHE A 121 0.59 -1.44 8.46
C PHE A 121 -0.62 -2.32 8.08
N ALA A 122 -1.71 -2.17 8.81
CA ALA A 122 -2.98 -2.85 8.56
C ALA A 122 -4.16 -1.99 9.03
N LEU A 123 -5.19 -1.91 8.19
CA LEU A 123 -6.42 -1.20 8.48
C LEU A 123 -7.36 -2.08 9.31
N SER A 124 -8.07 -1.49 10.28
CA SER A 124 -9.08 -2.23 11.03
C SER A 124 -10.24 -2.64 10.13
N PRO A 125 -10.93 -3.76 10.42
CA PRO A 125 -12.08 -4.21 9.64
C PRO A 125 -13.13 -3.12 9.42
N ASP A 126 -13.36 -2.26 10.41
CA ASP A 126 -14.30 -1.12 10.34
C ASP A 126 -13.75 0.12 9.62
N GLY A 127 -12.46 0.17 9.29
CA GLY A 127 -11.80 1.28 8.59
C GLY A 127 -11.49 2.51 9.45
N LYS A 128 -11.75 2.46 10.76
CA LYS A 128 -11.60 3.60 11.68
C LYS A 128 -10.22 3.73 12.30
N ARG A 129 -9.45 2.64 12.31
CA ARG A 129 -8.12 2.58 12.92
C ARG A 129 -7.09 2.02 11.94
N LEU A 130 -5.88 2.55 12.04
CA LEU A 130 -4.70 2.03 11.35
C LEU A 130 -3.71 1.57 12.41
N ALA A 131 -3.33 0.29 12.37
CA ALA A 131 -2.16 -0.22 13.06
C ALA A 131 -0.95 -0.09 12.12
N PHE A 132 0.17 0.41 12.62
CA PHE A 132 1.37 0.62 11.82
C PHE A 132 2.63 0.57 12.65
N VAL A 133 3.76 0.25 12.02
CA VAL A 133 5.07 0.28 12.66
C VAL A 133 5.76 1.59 12.30
N ALA A 134 6.32 2.26 13.29
CA ALA A 134 7.06 3.50 13.10
C ALA A 134 8.41 3.46 13.82
N ILE A 135 9.41 4.09 13.21
CA ILE A 135 10.81 4.14 13.69
C ILE A 135 11.18 5.54 14.20
N LYS A 136 11.86 5.59 15.36
CA LYS A 136 12.39 6.80 16.00
C LYS A 136 13.76 7.21 15.42
N PRO A 137 14.24 8.44 15.70
CA PRO A 137 15.63 8.88 15.46
C PRO A 137 16.70 7.97 16.04
N ASP A 138 16.42 7.30 17.15
CA ASP A 138 17.33 6.32 17.74
C ASP A 138 17.31 4.96 17.00
N GLY A 139 16.60 4.80 15.89
CA GLY A 139 16.54 3.57 15.10
C GLY A 139 15.64 2.47 15.69
N LYS A 140 14.97 2.69 16.82
CA LYS A 140 14.02 1.72 17.39
C LYS A 140 12.66 1.87 16.74
N SER A 141 12.06 0.75 16.35
CA SER A 141 10.68 0.70 15.87
C SER A 141 9.75 0.06 16.89
N ARG A 142 8.50 0.51 16.90
CA ARG A 142 7.41 -0.02 17.73
C ARG A 142 6.10 -0.04 16.95
N LEU A 143 5.13 -0.81 17.44
CA LEU A 143 3.76 -0.81 16.94
C LEU A 143 3.01 0.41 17.47
N TRP A 144 2.20 1.02 16.61
CA TRP A 144 1.35 2.16 16.90
C TRP A 144 -0.05 1.90 16.37
N VAL A 145 -1.04 2.53 17.00
CA VAL A 145 -2.41 2.59 16.51
C VAL A 145 -2.85 4.04 16.44
N ARG A 146 -3.43 4.45 15.31
CA ARG A 146 -4.06 5.76 15.15
C ARG A 146 -5.47 5.64 14.60
N SER A 147 -6.28 6.67 14.84
CA SER A 147 -7.51 6.85 14.09
C SER A 147 -7.20 7.27 12.64
N THR A 148 -8.06 6.88 11.70
CA THR A 148 -8.00 7.34 10.31
C THR A 148 -8.53 8.76 10.13
N SER A 149 -9.31 9.29 11.09
CA SER A 149 -9.89 10.64 11.03
C SER A 149 -9.12 11.68 11.86
N THR A 150 -8.23 11.26 12.76
CA THR A 150 -7.44 12.18 13.59
C THR A 150 -5.95 11.84 13.52
N SER A 151 -5.09 12.79 13.89
CA SER A 151 -3.63 12.62 13.92
C SER A 151 -3.10 11.97 15.20
N ALA A 152 -3.96 11.78 16.21
CA ALA A 152 -3.57 11.16 17.47
C ALA A 152 -3.19 9.69 17.25
N ALA A 153 -1.98 9.32 17.67
CA ALA A 153 -1.44 7.97 17.58
C ALA A 153 -0.98 7.51 18.98
N GLN A 154 -1.31 6.28 19.33
CA GLN A 154 -0.93 5.63 20.57
C GLN A 154 0.17 4.60 20.29
N GLU A 155 1.26 4.69 21.04
CA GLU A 155 2.33 3.70 21.02
C GLU A 155 1.93 2.47 21.83
N ILE A 156 2.21 1.28 21.32
CA ILE A 156 1.99 0.03 22.04
C ILE A 156 3.28 -0.34 22.79
N SER A 157 3.21 -0.44 24.11
CA SER A 157 4.35 -0.87 24.93
C SER A 157 4.71 -2.33 24.67
N ASN A 158 5.98 -2.72 24.88
CA ASN A 158 6.48 -4.09 24.66
C ASN A 158 6.27 -4.62 23.22
N SER A 159 6.39 -3.73 22.24
CA SER A 159 6.23 -4.02 20.81
C SER A 159 7.47 -3.65 19.98
N GLU A 160 8.64 -3.63 20.62
CA GLU A 160 9.93 -3.36 19.97
C GLU A 160 10.11 -4.24 18.73
N ASN A 161 10.52 -3.66 17.61
CA ASN A 161 10.73 -4.37 16.34
C ASN A 161 9.50 -5.18 15.88
N ALA A 162 8.30 -4.69 16.18
CA ALA A 162 7.07 -5.24 15.63
C ALA A 162 7.09 -5.22 14.09
N GLU A 163 6.53 -6.28 13.49
CA GLU A 163 6.43 -6.51 12.06
C GLU A 163 5.07 -7.13 11.73
N ILE A 164 4.57 -6.85 10.53
CA ILE A 164 3.37 -7.46 9.93
C ILE A 164 2.16 -7.47 10.91
N PRO A 165 1.64 -6.30 11.32
CA PRO A 165 0.43 -6.24 12.12
C PRO A 165 -0.78 -6.73 11.31
N PHE A 166 -1.74 -7.36 11.97
CA PHE A 166 -3.04 -7.75 11.41
C PHE A 166 -4.13 -7.70 12.49
N TRP A 167 -5.36 -7.37 12.11
CA TRP A 167 -6.46 -7.14 13.05
C TRP A 167 -7.28 -8.38 13.34
N ALA A 168 -7.74 -8.50 14.58
CA ALA A 168 -8.89 -9.32 14.91
C ALA A 168 -10.18 -8.67 14.37
N PRO A 169 -11.24 -9.46 14.06
CA PRO A 169 -12.51 -8.93 13.57
C PRO A 169 -13.24 -7.99 14.53
N ASP A 170 -12.88 -8.00 15.82
CA ASP A 170 -13.44 -7.15 16.87
C ASP A 170 -12.93 -5.71 16.84
N ASN A 171 -12.00 -5.38 15.92
CA ASN A 171 -11.31 -4.10 15.81
C ASN A 171 -10.49 -3.71 17.04
N ARG A 172 -10.32 -4.59 18.03
CA ARG A 172 -9.79 -4.28 19.37
C ARG A 172 -8.49 -5.01 19.65
N ARG A 173 -8.33 -6.21 19.11
CA ARG A 173 -7.10 -7.01 19.24
C ARG A 173 -6.28 -6.99 17.96
N LEU A 174 -4.96 -7.09 18.11
CA LEU A 174 -3.99 -7.11 17.02
C LEU A 174 -3.05 -8.30 17.18
N GLY A 175 -2.78 -9.01 16.09
CA GLY A 175 -1.65 -9.91 15.95
C GLY A 175 -0.47 -9.22 15.28
N PHE A 176 0.76 -9.55 15.66
CA PHE A 176 1.98 -9.05 15.04
C PHE A 176 3.15 -9.99 15.33
N ALA A 177 4.27 -9.84 14.62
CA ALA A 177 5.51 -10.52 14.95
C ALA A 177 6.48 -9.59 15.67
N SER A 178 7.15 -10.07 16.70
CA SER A 178 8.35 -9.45 17.26
C SER A 178 9.20 -10.51 17.96
N HIS A 179 10.51 -10.30 18.02
CA HIS A 179 11.46 -11.23 18.67
C HIS A 179 11.29 -12.71 18.28
N ARG A 180 11.05 -12.97 16.97
CA ARG A 180 10.79 -14.32 16.41
C ARG A 180 9.55 -15.00 17.01
N LYS A 181 8.60 -14.24 17.51
CA LYS A 181 7.34 -14.74 18.04
C LYS A 181 6.16 -14.09 17.36
N LEU A 182 5.12 -14.86 17.13
CA LEU A 182 3.77 -14.35 16.93
C LEU A 182 3.25 -13.88 18.29
N GLN A 183 2.81 -12.63 18.37
CA GLN A 183 2.28 -12.00 19.57
C GLN A 183 0.91 -11.42 19.31
N ILE A 184 0.13 -11.26 20.38
CA ILE A 184 -1.15 -10.54 20.38
C ILE A 184 -1.04 -9.38 21.36
N VAL A 185 -1.69 -8.26 21.02
CA VAL A 185 -2.02 -7.20 21.95
C VAL A 185 -3.53 -6.96 22.02
N ASP A 186 -4.00 -6.74 23.24
CA ASP A 186 -5.33 -6.19 23.53
C ASP A 186 -5.20 -4.68 23.75
N LEU A 187 -5.91 -3.87 22.95
CA LEU A 187 -5.74 -2.41 23.00
C LEU A 187 -6.33 -1.75 24.25
N ASP A 188 -7.24 -2.41 24.98
CA ASP A 188 -7.85 -1.83 26.18
C ASP A 188 -6.98 -2.10 27.41
N SER A 189 -6.43 -3.31 27.54
CA SER A 189 -5.52 -3.65 28.63
C SER A 189 -4.06 -3.25 28.36
N ALA A 190 -3.72 -2.98 27.09
CA ALA A 190 -2.37 -2.78 26.58
C ALA A 190 -1.42 -3.96 26.88
N GLU A 191 -1.96 -5.17 27.09
CA GLU A 191 -1.19 -6.36 27.40
C GLU A 191 -0.71 -7.06 26.12
N VAL A 192 0.61 -7.24 26.01
CA VAL A 192 1.25 -8.01 24.93
C VAL A 192 1.59 -9.40 25.43
N ARG A 193 1.16 -10.44 24.71
CA ARG A 193 1.49 -11.84 25.01
C ARG A 193 1.96 -12.60 23.78
N ALA A 194 2.92 -13.50 23.99
CA ALA A 194 3.41 -14.39 22.96
C ALA A 194 2.48 -15.61 22.76
N LEU A 195 2.37 -16.06 21.52
CA LEU A 195 1.57 -17.22 21.14
C LEU A 195 2.41 -18.39 20.62
N ALA A 196 3.30 -18.11 19.68
CA ALA A 196 4.03 -19.15 18.96
C ALA A 196 5.37 -18.60 18.44
N GLU A 197 6.31 -19.51 18.19
CA GLU A 197 7.58 -19.17 17.52
C GLU A 197 7.38 -18.97 16.01
N VAL A 198 8.21 -18.12 15.44
CA VAL A 198 8.26 -17.75 14.01
C VAL A 198 9.72 -17.73 13.59
N ASN A 199 10.06 -18.44 12.50
CA ASN A 199 11.43 -18.62 12.06
C ASN A 199 11.61 -18.44 10.53
N PRO A 200 12.40 -17.47 10.04
CA PRO A 200 12.98 -16.35 10.79
C PRO A 200 12.07 -15.12 10.86
N VAL A 201 11.03 -15.08 10.03
CA VAL A 201 10.12 -13.93 9.82
C VAL A 201 8.69 -14.41 9.60
N LEU A 202 7.72 -13.59 10.03
CA LEU A 202 6.30 -13.81 9.77
C LEU A 202 5.98 -13.35 8.35
N VAL A 203 5.30 -14.19 7.56
CA VAL A 203 4.91 -13.86 6.18
C VAL A 203 3.39 -13.80 6.03
N GLY A 204 2.78 -12.99 6.89
CA GLY A 204 1.35 -12.76 6.94
C GLY A 204 0.64 -13.57 8.02
N GLY A 205 -0.46 -12.99 8.50
CA GLY A 205 -1.37 -13.58 9.46
C GLY A 205 -2.77 -13.00 9.26
N THR A 206 -3.78 -13.80 9.61
CA THR A 206 -5.20 -13.42 9.54
C THR A 206 -5.94 -14.06 10.71
N TRP A 207 -7.02 -13.42 11.15
CA TRP A 207 -7.77 -13.79 12.35
C TRP A 207 -9.27 -13.83 12.06
N ASN A 208 -9.95 -14.94 12.37
CA ASN A 208 -11.40 -15.09 12.17
C ASN A 208 -12.22 -14.73 13.43
N ARG A 209 -13.55 -14.84 13.33
CA ARG A 209 -14.48 -14.51 14.42
C ARG A 209 -14.52 -15.55 15.54
N ASP A 210 -14.04 -16.76 15.27
CA ASP A 210 -13.97 -17.88 16.23
C ASP A 210 -12.63 -17.92 16.99
N ASP A 211 -11.90 -16.80 16.99
CA ASP A 211 -10.60 -16.67 17.62
C ASP A 211 -9.53 -17.65 17.13
N VAL A 212 -9.55 -17.99 15.84
CA VAL A 212 -8.50 -18.75 15.16
C VAL A 212 -7.62 -17.80 14.35
N ILE A 213 -6.31 -17.94 14.53
CA ILE A 213 -5.29 -17.23 13.75
C ILE A 213 -4.64 -18.21 12.78
N VAL A 214 -4.62 -17.87 11.50
CA VAL A 214 -3.85 -18.57 10.46
C VAL A 214 -2.66 -17.69 10.08
N TYR A 215 -1.45 -18.26 10.06
CA TYR A 215 -0.22 -17.51 9.87
C TYR A 215 0.87 -18.32 9.17
N ALA A 216 1.77 -17.63 8.48
CA ALA A 216 2.97 -18.23 7.88
C ALA A 216 4.16 -18.09 8.85
N ALA A 217 4.52 -19.18 9.53
CA ALA A 217 5.54 -19.19 10.57
C ALA A 217 6.99 -19.01 10.05
N GLY A 218 7.20 -18.96 8.75
CA GLY A 218 8.51 -18.72 8.16
C GLY A 218 8.44 -18.33 6.69
N ALA A 219 9.57 -17.92 6.12
CA ALA A 219 9.65 -17.58 4.71
C ALA A 219 9.24 -18.77 3.82
N TYR A 220 9.62 -19.99 4.17
CA TYR A 220 9.44 -21.14 3.28
C TYR A 220 8.50 -22.20 3.86
N SER A 221 7.58 -21.77 4.74
CA SER A 221 6.66 -22.66 5.45
C SER A 221 5.34 -22.83 4.70
N THR A 222 4.59 -23.86 5.10
CA THR A 222 3.13 -23.86 4.94
C THR A 222 2.49 -22.95 6.00
N LEU A 223 1.16 -22.82 5.96
CA LEU A 223 0.41 -22.08 6.97
C LEU A 223 0.14 -22.96 8.19
N SER A 224 0.31 -22.36 9.36
CA SER A 224 -0.09 -22.89 10.66
C SER A 224 -1.35 -22.19 11.16
N LYS A 225 -2.10 -22.87 12.04
CA LYS A 225 -3.22 -22.29 12.80
C LYS A 225 -3.03 -22.47 14.30
N ILE A 226 -3.47 -21.48 15.06
CA ILE A 226 -3.46 -21.49 16.53
C ILE A 226 -4.70 -20.75 17.04
N ALA A 227 -5.25 -21.17 18.17
CA ALA A 227 -6.29 -20.42 18.84
C ALA A 227 -5.69 -19.15 19.47
N ALA A 228 -6.42 -18.04 19.44
CA ALA A 228 -5.99 -16.81 20.05
C ALA A 228 -5.73 -17.01 21.55
N GLY A 229 -6.46 -17.89 22.24
CA GLY A 229 -6.20 -18.26 23.64
C GLY A 229 -4.84 -18.93 23.91
N GLY A 230 -4.11 -19.33 22.87
CA GLY A 230 -2.86 -20.09 22.97
C GLY A 230 -3.04 -21.57 22.61
N GLY A 231 -2.08 -22.39 23.04
CA GLY A 231 -2.02 -23.82 22.72
C GLY A 231 -0.95 -24.15 21.67
N THR A 232 -0.93 -25.42 21.22
CA THR A 232 0.05 -25.89 20.25
C THR A 232 -0.39 -25.54 18.83
N PRO A 233 0.45 -24.85 18.02
CA PRO A 233 0.17 -24.63 16.62
C PRO A 233 -0.05 -25.96 15.86
N THR A 234 -1.03 -25.98 14.97
CA THR A 234 -1.31 -27.12 14.07
C THR A 234 -1.24 -26.66 12.61
N SER A 235 -1.14 -27.59 11.66
CA SER A 235 -1.12 -27.24 10.24
C SER A 235 -2.48 -26.72 9.76
N ALA A 236 -2.48 -25.59 9.05
CA ALA A 236 -3.65 -25.08 8.32
C ALA A 236 -3.63 -25.49 6.84
N THR A 237 -2.43 -25.73 6.29
CA THR A 237 -2.26 -26.19 4.89
C THR A 237 -1.16 -27.24 4.81
N LEU A 238 -1.20 -28.05 3.76
CA LEU A 238 -0.22 -29.10 3.48
C LEU A 238 0.47 -28.84 2.15
N ARG A 239 1.75 -29.22 2.05
CA ARG A 239 2.47 -29.20 0.77
C ARG A 239 1.88 -30.26 -0.18
N PRO A 240 1.90 -30.00 -1.50
CA PRO A 240 1.32 -30.90 -2.49
C PRO A 240 2.05 -32.25 -2.65
N GLY A 241 3.31 -32.38 -2.19
CA GLY A 241 4.05 -33.65 -2.29
C GLY A 241 5.38 -33.66 -1.55
N GLU A 242 5.95 -34.86 -1.41
CA GLU A 242 7.28 -35.08 -0.86
C GLU A 242 8.33 -34.43 -1.78
N GLY A 243 9.08 -33.44 -1.27
CA GLY A 243 10.03 -32.65 -2.05
C GLY A 243 9.50 -31.36 -2.67
N SER A 244 8.21 -31.02 -2.53
CA SER A 244 7.71 -29.70 -2.95
C SER A 244 8.39 -28.59 -2.14
N SER A 245 8.80 -27.55 -2.85
CA SER A 245 9.41 -26.33 -2.31
C SER A 245 8.45 -25.16 -2.17
N GLN A 246 7.16 -25.42 -2.43
CA GLN A 246 6.10 -24.45 -2.38
C GLN A 246 5.96 -23.85 -0.97
N ALA A 247 5.93 -22.52 -0.90
CA ALA A 247 5.68 -21.76 0.32
C ALA A 247 4.29 -21.12 0.28
N HIS A 248 3.59 -21.13 1.41
CA HIS A 248 2.25 -20.59 1.54
C HIS A 248 2.25 -19.33 2.40
N ARG A 249 1.69 -18.24 1.87
CA ARG A 249 1.96 -16.88 2.37
C ARG A 249 0.71 -16.00 2.29
N TRP A 250 0.73 -14.89 3.02
CA TRP A 250 -0.30 -13.84 2.98
C TRP A 250 -1.73 -14.37 3.14
N PRO A 251 -2.03 -15.14 4.21
CA PRO A 251 -3.36 -15.67 4.40
C PRO A 251 -4.37 -14.55 4.66
N PHE A 252 -5.60 -14.69 4.18
CA PHE A 252 -6.70 -13.75 4.43
C PHE A 252 -8.03 -14.49 4.60
N PHE A 253 -8.70 -14.32 5.74
CA PHE A 253 -9.99 -14.99 6.01
C PHE A 253 -11.12 -14.41 5.17
N LEU A 254 -11.99 -15.29 4.67
CA LEU A 254 -13.24 -14.91 4.03
C LEU A 254 -14.35 -14.68 5.08
N PRO A 255 -15.47 -14.02 4.70
CA PRO A 255 -16.50 -13.59 5.65
C PRO A 255 -17.17 -14.71 6.46
N ASP A 256 -17.12 -15.95 5.97
CA ASP A 256 -17.69 -17.11 6.64
C ASP A 256 -16.87 -17.59 7.85
N GLY A 257 -15.65 -17.08 8.02
CA GLY A 257 -14.72 -17.46 9.09
C GLY A 257 -14.11 -18.85 8.95
N LYS A 258 -14.49 -19.63 7.93
CA LYS A 258 -14.03 -21.01 7.72
C LYS A 258 -13.02 -21.12 6.59
N HIS A 259 -13.25 -20.38 5.52
CA HIS A 259 -12.37 -20.36 4.35
C HIS A 259 -11.39 -19.20 4.45
N PHE A 260 -10.20 -19.41 3.91
CA PHE A 260 -9.18 -18.39 3.78
C PHE A 260 -8.46 -18.51 2.45
N LEU A 261 -8.06 -17.36 1.94
CA LEU A 261 -7.19 -17.22 0.78
C LEU A 261 -5.74 -17.34 1.22
N TYR A 262 -4.86 -17.83 0.35
CA TYR A 262 -3.43 -17.75 0.52
C TYR A 262 -2.73 -17.81 -0.84
N VAL A 263 -1.51 -17.27 -0.91
CA VAL A 263 -0.68 -17.37 -2.10
C VAL A 263 0.34 -18.49 -1.93
N ALA A 264 0.43 -19.34 -2.94
CA ALA A 264 1.47 -20.32 -3.09
C ALA A 264 2.51 -19.82 -4.11
N ASN A 265 3.78 -19.81 -3.71
CA ASN A 265 4.89 -19.45 -4.58
C ASN A 265 6.02 -20.46 -4.47
N TRP A 266 6.94 -20.39 -5.43
CA TRP A 266 8.16 -21.18 -5.45
C TRP A 266 7.90 -22.67 -5.63
N SER A 267 6.85 -22.99 -6.37
CA SER A 267 6.58 -24.33 -6.83
C SER A 267 7.69 -24.79 -7.79
N SER A 268 8.10 -26.04 -7.65
CA SER A 268 9.00 -26.68 -8.62
C SER A 268 8.26 -26.83 -9.97
N PRO A 269 8.97 -26.91 -11.11
CA PRO A 269 8.33 -27.12 -12.42
C PRO A 269 7.38 -28.33 -12.47
N ASP A 270 7.69 -29.38 -11.70
CA ASP A 270 6.91 -30.63 -11.63
C ASP A 270 5.82 -30.61 -10.55
N ASP A 271 5.63 -29.48 -9.84
CA ASP A 271 4.61 -29.38 -8.80
C ASP A 271 3.21 -29.28 -9.43
N ALA A 272 2.39 -30.30 -9.18
CA ALA A 272 1.05 -30.42 -9.78
C ALA A 272 0.11 -29.27 -9.43
N ARG A 273 0.32 -28.56 -8.30
CA ARG A 273 -0.52 -27.42 -7.93
C ARG A 273 -0.05 -26.13 -8.61
N GLY A 274 1.25 -25.87 -8.69
CA GLY A 274 1.83 -24.66 -9.28
C GLY A 274 1.76 -23.40 -8.41
N ASP A 275 2.26 -22.27 -8.91
CA ASP A 275 2.19 -20.97 -8.23
C ASP A 275 0.83 -20.29 -8.47
N GLY A 276 0.29 -19.58 -7.47
CA GLY A 276 -0.95 -18.83 -7.60
C GLY A 276 -1.67 -18.52 -6.29
N LEU A 277 -2.87 -17.97 -6.42
CA LEU A 277 -3.84 -17.73 -5.36
C LEU A 277 -4.74 -18.95 -5.17
N TYR A 278 -4.83 -19.42 -3.93
CA TYR A 278 -5.64 -20.57 -3.53
C TYR A 278 -6.64 -20.18 -2.42
N ALA A 279 -7.71 -20.96 -2.32
CA ALA A 279 -8.62 -20.95 -1.18
C ALA A 279 -8.56 -22.30 -0.45
N ALA A 280 -8.46 -22.28 0.88
CA ALA A 280 -8.48 -23.47 1.74
C ALA A 280 -9.52 -23.31 2.85
N SER A 281 -9.87 -24.43 3.50
CA SER A 281 -10.81 -24.50 4.63
C SER A 281 -10.11 -24.92 5.92
N LEU A 282 -10.52 -24.34 7.05
CA LEU A 282 -10.07 -24.77 8.38
C LEU A 282 -10.46 -26.20 8.72
N GLU A 283 -11.51 -26.72 8.10
CA GLU A 283 -12.03 -28.08 8.25
C GLU A 283 -11.18 -29.12 7.48
N GLY A 284 -10.23 -28.66 6.65
CA GLY A 284 -9.38 -29.50 5.80
C GLY A 284 -9.91 -29.62 4.37
N GLY A 285 -9.42 -30.64 3.65
CA GLY A 285 -9.72 -30.86 2.23
C GLY A 285 -8.68 -30.26 1.29
N GLU A 286 -8.86 -30.53 -0.01
CA GLU A 286 -7.96 -30.02 -1.06
C GLU A 286 -8.19 -28.53 -1.31
N PRO A 287 -7.12 -27.72 -1.39
CA PRO A 287 -7.25 -26.30 -1.69
C PRO A 287 -7.71 -26.08 -3.14
N LYS A 288 -8.54 -25.07 -3.35
CA LYS A 288 -9.03 -24.68 -4.67
C LYS A 288 -8.13 -23.60 -5.28
N LEU A 289 -7.59 -23.82 -6.48
CA LEU A 289 -6.91 -22.78 -7.25
C LEU A 289 -7.93 -21.73 -7.71
N ILE A 290 -7.68 -20.46 -7.37
CA ILE A 290 -8.51 -19.32 -7.76
C ILE A 290 -7.91 -18.61 -8.99
N SER A 291 -6.59 -18.42 -9.02
CA SER A 291 -5.89 -17.79 -10.14
C SER A 291 -4.39 -18.11 -10.09
N ASN A 292 -3.77 -18.42 -11.22
CA ASN A 292 -2.31 -18.54 -11.36
C ASN A 292 -1.63 -17.19 -11.68
N GLU A 293 -2.38 -16.12 -11.94
CA GLU A 293 -1.84 -14.79 -12.24
C GLU A 293 -1.55 -13.98 -10.96
N ILE A 294 -2.31 -14.24 -9.89
CA ILE A 294 -2.20 -13.51 -8.62
C ILE A 294 -1.12 -14.18 -7.75
N THR A 295 0.00 -13.48 -7.60
CA THR A 295 1.24 -14.02 -6.99
C THR A 295 1.75 -13.24 -5.79
N GLY A 296 1.02 -12.21 -5.34
CA GLY A 296 1.34 -11.38 -4.16
C GLY A 296 0.17 -11.30 -3.18
N ASN A 297 0.33 -10.56 -2.07
CA ASN A 297 -0.72 -10.47 -1.05
C ASN A 297 -2.08 -10.04 -1.63
N VAL A 298 -3.13 -10.66 -1.10
CA VAL A 298 -4.52 -10.43 -1.48
C VAL A 298 -5.32 -10.07 -0.25
N GLU A 299 -6.32 -9.22 -0.41
CA GLU A 299 -7.34 -8.97 0.60
C GLU A 299 -8.73 -9.07 -0.01
N TYR A 300 -9.74 -9.41 0.79
CA TYR A 300 -11.12 -9.45 0.36
C TYR A 300 -11.93 -8.36 1.07
N ALA A 301 -12.59 -7.50 0.28
CA ALA A 301 -13.47 -6.47 0.79
C ALA A 301 -14.58 -6.16 -0.22
N ASN A 302 -15.80 -5.93 0.27
CA ASN A 302 -16.94 -5.51 -0.56
C ASN A 302 -17.20 -6.40 -1.79
N GLY A 303 -17.14 -7.72 -1.64
CA GLY A 303 -17.41 -8.66 -2.74
C GLY A 303 -16.28 -8.74 -3.78
N ARG A 304 -15.07 -8.29 -3.45
CA ARG A 304 -13.96 -8.16 -4.39
C ARG A 304 -12.65 -8.61 -3.76
N LEU A 305 -11.79 -9.22 -4.58
CA LEU A 305 -10.37 -9.41 -4.28
C LEU A 305 -9.63 -8.13 -4.63
N LEU A 306 -8.78 -7.65 -3.72
CA LEU A 306 -7.84 -6.57 -3.93
C LEU A 306 -6.44 -7.15 -3.98
N TYR A 307 -5.70 -6.84 -5.04
CA TYR A 307 -4.33 -7.33 -5.23
C TYR A 307 -3.52 -6.39 -6.11
N PHE A 308 -2.21 -6.59 -6.10
CA PHE A 308 -1.27 -5.83 -6.94
C PHE A 308 -1.20 -6.40 -8.36
N ARG A 309 -1.37 -5.54 -9.36
CA ARG A 309 -1.18 -5.86 -10.79
C ARG A 309 -0.62 -4.65 -11.52
N ASP A 310 0.43 -4.85 -12.30
CA ASP A 310 1.03 -3.83 -13.17
C ASP A 310 1.32 -2.50 -12.45
N ARG A 311 1.88 -2.58 -11.23
CA ARG A 311 2.21 -1.44 -10.35
C ARG A 311 1.02 -0.73 -9.72
N SER A 312 -0.20 -1.20 -9.95
CA SER A 312 -1.42 -0.63 -9.36
C SER A 312 -2.09 -1.61 -8.42
N ILE A 313 -2.95 -1.10 -7.53
CA ILE A 313 -3.92 -1.94 -6.83
C ILE A 313 -5.12 -2.10 -7.74
N VAL A 314 -5.53 -3.33 -7.98
CA VAL A 314 -6.75 -3.65 -8.72
C VAL A 314 -7.76 -4.30 -7.79
N ALA A 315 -9.04 -4.08 -8.08
CA ALA A 315 -10.12 -4.83 -7.47
C ALA A 315 -10.81 -5.71 -8.51
N GLN A 316 -11.16 -6.94 -8.12
CA GLN A 316 -11.78 -7.92 -9.01
C GLN A 316 -12.99 -8.57 -8.33
N PRO A 317 -14.17 -8.62 -8.97
CA PRO A 317 -15.35 -9.30 -8.42
C PRO A 317 -15.08 -10.76 -8.05
N PHE A 318 -15.50 -11.14 -6.84
CA PHE A 318 -15.29 -12.49 -6.30
C PHE A 318 -16.47 -12.94 -5.44
N ASP A 319 -17.00 -14.10 -5.79
CA ASP A 319 -18.01 -14.81 -5.01
C ASP A 319 -17.30 -15.65 -3.95
N ALA A 320 -17.43 -15.25 -2.68
CA ALA A 320 -16.78 -15.90 -1.55
C ALA A 320 -17.45 -17.22 -1.15
N GLU A 321 -18.71 -17.45 -1.51
CA GLU A 321 -19.40 -18.72 -1.23
C GLU A 321 -18.99 -19.77 -2.25
N ARG A 322 -18.92 -19.39 -3.52
CA ARG A 322 -18.52 -20.29 -4.62
C ARG A 322 -17.01 -20.38 -4.78
N LEU A 323 -16.25 -19.49 -4.13
CA LEU A 323 -14.80 -19.35 -4.27
C LEU A 323 -14.42 -19.16 -5.75
N THR A 324 -15.03 -18.20 -6.43
CA THR A 324 -14.82 -17.95 -7.86
C THR A 324 -14.74 -16.48 -8.19
N ILE A 325 -13.82 -16.12 -9.07
CA ILE A 325 -13.79 -14.82 -9.73
C ILE A 325 -15.00 -14.71 -10.66
N THR A 326 -15.75 -13.60 -10.58
CA THR A 326 -17.01 -13.40 -11.31
C THR A 326 -16.95 -12.31 -12.37
N GLY A 327 -15.81 -11.64 -12.53
CA GLY A 327 -15.65 -10.59 -13.53
C GLY A 327 -14.21 -10.11 -13.71
N PRO A 328 -13.98 -9.18 -14.66
CA PRO A 328 -12.66 -8.62 -14.92
C PRO A 328 -12.20 -7.70 -13.78
N PRO A 329 -10.87 -7.51 -13.60
CA PRO A 329 -10.32 -6.55 -12.64
C PRO A 329 -10.46 -5.11 -13.15
N PHE A 330 -10.47 -4.14 -12.24
CA PHE A 330 -10.37 -2.71 -12.53
C PHE A 330 -9.38 -2.03 -11.57
N VAL A 331 -8.74 -0.96 -12.03
CA VAL A 331 -7.68 -0.26 -11.29
C VAL A 331 -8.30 0.67 -10.23
N LEU A 332 -7.74 0.64 -9.01
CA LEU A 332 -8.13 1.49 -7.88
C LEU A 332 -7.19 2.68 -7.66
N THR A 333 -5.93 2.57 -8.11
CA THR A 333 -4.91 3.59 -7.85
C THR A 333 -4.25 4.04 -9.15
N GLU A 334 -4.25 5.35 -9.39
CA GLU A 334 -3.47 5.95 -10.49
C GLU A 334 -1.97 5.98 -10.19
N GLN A 335 -1.61 6.04 -8.90
CA GLN A 335 -0.24 6.02 -8.47
C GLN A 335 0.32 4.60 -8.39
N GLY A 336 1.59 4.49 -8.75
CA GLY A 336 2.37 3.27 -8.53
C GLY A 336 2.44 2.90 -7.05
N VAL A 337 2.30 1.60 -6.77
CA VAL A 337 2.46 1.00 -5.44
C VAL A 337 3.73 0.16 -5.43
N GLU A 338 4.50 0.25 -4.35
CA GLU A 338 5.73 -0.53 -4.22
C GLU A 338 5.40 -1.99 -3.93
N ARG A 339 6.19 -2.91 -4.50
CA ARG A 339 6.13 -4.35 -4.19
C ARG A 339 7.52 -4.85 -3.78
N GLN A 340 7.59 -5.50 -2.63
CA GLN A 340 8.80 -6.15 -2.16
C GLN A 340 9.13 -7.39 -3.02
N VAL A 341 10.39 -7.55 -3.43
CA VAL A 341 10.84 -8.64 -4.32
C VAL A 341 10.81 -10.02 -3.65
N ALA A 342 11.32 -10.13 -2.42
CA ALA A 342 11.58 -11.43 -1.79
C ALA A 342 10.28 -12.16 -1.41
N HIS A 343 9.25 -11.40 -1.02
CA HIS A 343 8.01 -11.97 -0.50
C HIS A 343 6.76 -11.52 -1.25
N PHE A 344 6.90 -10.79 -2.36
CA PHE A 344 5.80 -10.35 -3.22
C PHE A 344 4.72 -9.53 -2.51
N LYS A 345 5.06 -8.84 -1.41
CA LYS A 345 4.13 -7.99 -0.68
C LYS A 345 4.06 -6.60 -1.33
N ALA A 346 2.86 -6.18 -1.68
CA ALA A 346 2.54 -4.80 -2.02
C ALA A 346 2.05 -4.04 -0.79
N GLY A 347 2.39 -2.75 -0.71
CA GLY A 347 2.06 -1.90 0.43
C GLY A 347 0.63 -1.39 0.39
N PHE A 348 -0.36 -2.24 0.68
CA PHE A 348 -1.76 -1.83 0.83
C PHE A 348 -2.49 -2.59 1.92
N SER A 349 -3.58 -2.00 2.42
CA SER A 349 -4.54 -2.65 3.32
C SER A 349 -5.93 -2.01 3.19
N SER A 350 -6.97 -2.81 3.30
CA SER A 350 -8.35 -2.47 3.01
C SER A 350 -9.28 -2.86 4.15
N SER A 351 -10.43 -2.20 4.18
CA SER A 351 -11.50 -2.43 5.16
C SER A 351 -12.77 -2.91 4.46
N ALA A 352 -13.56 -3.69 5.21
CA ALA A 352 -14.91 -4.07 4.80
C ALA A 352 -15.83 -2.87 4.53
N THR A 353 -15.53 -1.67 5.05
CA THR A 353 -16.33 -0.45 4.86
C THR A 353 -15.94 0.37 3.62
N GLY A 354 -15.01 -0.13 2.79
CA GLY A 354 -14.64 0.56 1.54
C GLY A 354 -13.57 1.64 1.74
N VAL A 355 -12.73 1.48 2.76
CA VAL A 355 -11.53 2.28 2.98
C VAL A 355 -10.30 1.48 2.52
N LEU A 356 -9.36 2.16 1.85
CA LEU A 356 -8.09 1.61 1.37
C LEU A 356 -6.95 2.51 1.82
N VAL A 357 -5.92 1.93 2.42
CA VAL A 357 -4.64 2.60 2.71
C VAL A 357 -3.57 1.95 1.85
N PHE A 358 -2.71 2.76 1.22
CA PHE A 358 -1.60 2.26 0.44
C PHE A 358 -0.37 3.16 0.51
N GLN A 359 0.79 2.58 0.25
CA GLN A 359 2.07 3.27 0.16
C GLN A 359 2.40 3.52 -1.30
N SER A 360 2.43 4.79 -1.71
CA SER A 360 2.80 5.17 -3.08
C SER A 360 4.32 5.15 -3.26
N VAL A 361 4.77 4.73 -4.44
CA VAL A 361 6.18 4.81 -4.83
C VAL A 361 6.66 6.26 -4.89
N ALA A 362 5.80 7.18 -5.36
CA ALA A 362 6.10 8.61 -5.45
C ALA A 362 6.32 9.27 -4.08
N ASP A 363 5.76 8.67 -3.02
CA ASP A 363 5.83 9.16 -1.65
C ASP A 363 6.95 8.47 -0.84
N SER A 364 7.91 7.79 -1.47
CA SER A 364 8.94 7.05 -0.73
C SER A 364 9.83 7.98 0.13
N PRO A 365 9.87 7.78 1.46
CA PRO A 365 10.73 8.59 2.34
C PRO A 365 12.21 8.23 2.23
N ILE A 366 12.52 7.13 1.57
CA ILE A 366 13.83 6.50 1.66
C ILE A 366 14.89 7.40 1.00
N ARG A 367 16.07 7.52 1.63
CA ARG A 367 17.20 8.33 1.15
C ARG A 367 18.50 7.56 1.23
N MET A 368 19.36 7.78 0.25
CA MET A 368 20.76 7.35 0.30
C MET A 368 21.55 8.34 1.15
N THR A 369 21.94 7.91 2.35
CA THR A 369 22.52 8.78 3.38
C THR A 369 23.93 8.32 3.74
N TRP A 370 24.87 9.27 3.77
CA TRP A 370 26.24 9.08 4.21
C TRP A 370 26.33 9.21 5.73
N PHE A 371 27.01 8.25 6.35
CA PHE A 371 27.32 8.22 7.78
C PHE A 371 28.81 8.01 7.99
N SER A 372 29.39 8.72 8.96
CA SER A 372 30.72 8.39 9.49
C SER A 372 30.66 7.11 10.32
N ALA A 373 31.81 6.48 10.58
CA ALA A 373 31.92 5.32 11.46
C ALA A 373 31.42 5.55 12.91
N SER A 374 31.30 6.80 13.34
CA SER A 374 30.70 7.16 14.64
C SER A 374 29.16 7.21 14.62
N GLY A 375 28.54 7.04 13.45
CA GLY A 375 27.09 7.16 13.25
C GLY A 375 26.59 8.58 12.98
N GLN A 376 27.49 9.57 12.87
CA GLN A 376 27.11 10.92 12.47
C GLN A 376 26.73 10.95 10.98
N GLN A 377 25.56 11.51 10.66
CA GLN A 377 25.13 11.78 9.30
C GLN A 377 26.00 12.90 8.69
N GLU A 378 26.63 12.63 7.54
CA GLU A 378 27.53 13.56 6.84
C GLU A 378 26.87 14.21 5.62
N GLY A 379 25.83 13.59 5.04
CA GLY A 379 25.12 14.10 3.88
C GLY A 379 24.16 13.08 3.28
N GLU A 380 23.42 13.49 2.25
CA GLU A 380 22.45 12.66 1.52
C GLU A 380 22.56 12.90 0.02
N LEU A 381 22.21 11.91 -0.78
CA LEU A 381 21.93 12.14 -2.20
C LEU A 381 20.59 12.87 -2.33
N PRO A 382 20.43 13.76 -3.33
CA PRO A 382 19.23 14.58 -3.46
C PRO A 382 18.00 13.75 -3.87
N GLU A 383 18.18 12.66 -4.63
CA GLU A 383 17.07 11.83 -5.08
C GLU A 383 16.53 10.88 -4.00
N THR A 384 15.22 10.71 -4.03
CA THR A 384 14.44 9.87 -3.11
C THR A 384 14.26 8.47 -3.68
N GLY A 385 14.07 7.46 -2.83
CA GLY A 385 13.69 6.12 -3.29
C GLY A 385 14.79 5.33 -3.99
N ASN A 386 16.01 5.85 -4.06
CA ASN A 386 17.20 5.09 -4.44
C ASN A 386 17.39 3.91 -3.47
N ARG A 387 17.76 2.73 -3.99
CA ARG A 387 17.96 1.47 -3.26
C ARG A 387 19.22 0.74 -3.72
N ASP A 388 19.61 -0.31 -3.00
CA ASP A 388 20.69 -1.24 -3.37
C ASP A 388 22.05 -0.58 -3.70
N PRO A 389 22.64 0.19 -2.76
CA PRO A 389 23.84 0.98 -3.05
C PRO A 389 25.07 0.08 -3.20
N ARG A 390 25.91 0.37 -4.20
CA ARG A 390 27.18 -0.29 -4.46
C ARG A 390 28.29 0.67 -4.87
N LEU A 391 29.35 0.74 -4.08
CA LEU A 391 30.54 1.50 -4.43
C LEU A 391 31.36 0.73 -5.47
N SER A 392 31.91 1.47 -6.44
CA SER A 392 32.89 0.92 -7.36
C SER A 392 34.13 0.48 -6.58
N PRO A 393 34.94 -0.46 -7.12
CA PRO A 393 36.16 -0.90 -6.46
C PRO A 393 37.08 0.28 -6.11
N ASP A 394 37.23 1.29 -6.95
CA ASP A 394 38.04 2.47 -6.65
C ASP A 394 37.37 3.49 -5.70
N GLY A 395 36.10 3.28 -5.34
CA GLY A 395 35.32 4.15 -4.47
C GLY A 395 34.88 5.47 -5.12
N ARG A 396 35.12 5.65 -6.42
CA ARG A 396 34.80 6.89 -7.14
C ARG A 396 33.33 6.98 -7.53
N PHE A 397 32.71 5.84 -7.82
CA PHE A 397 31.35 5.77 -8.31
C PHE A 397 30.43 5.03 -7.35
N LEU A 398 29.16 5.39 -7.36
CA LEU A 398 28.09 4.72 -6.62
C LEU A 398 27.01 4.28 -7.61
N ALA A 399 26.79 2.97 -7.74
CA ALA A 399 25.64 2.43 -8.44
C ALA A 399 24.48 2.22 -7.46
N VAL A 400 23.26 2.56 -7.88
CA VAL A 400 22.02 2.34 -7.13
C VAL A 400 20.91 1.87 -8.07
N THR A 401 19.91 1.21 -7.52
CA THR A 401 18.61 1.04 -8.16
C THR A 401 17.78 2.30 -7.94
N ALA A 402 17.29 2.92 -9.01
CA ALA A 402 16.56 4.19 -8.99
C ALA A 402 15.24 4.11 -9.77
N ASP A 403 14.21 4.78 -9.27
CA ASP A 403 12.97 5.07 -10.01
C ASP A 403 12.88 6.57 -10.24
N GLU A 404 13.49 7.03 -11.32
CA GLU A 404 13.64 8.46 -11.63
C GLU A 404 12.31 9.16 -11.93
N MET A 405 11.30 8.42 -12.39
CA MET A 405 10.00 8.97 -12.76
C MET A 405 8.95 8.80 -11.66
N GLY A 406 9.29 8.15 -10.54
CA GLY A 406 8.36 7.84 -9.45
C GLY A 406 7.18 6.97 -9.88
N ASN A 407 7.34 6.17 -10.93
CA ASN A 407 6.27 5.38 -11.52
C ASN A 407 6.40 3.87 -11.24
N GLY A 408 7.42 3.47 -10.49
CA GLY A 408 7.76 2.09 -10.13
C GLY A 408 8.63 1.36 -11.15
N ARG A 409 9.10 2.02 -12.22
CA ARG A 409 10.10 1.43 -13.14
C ARG A 409 11.50 1.71 -12.62
N THR A 410 12.23 0.65 -12.33
CA THR A 410 13.58 0.74 -11.78
C THR A 410 14.64 0.59 -12.87
N ASN A 411 15.65 1.45 -12.81
CA ASN A 411 16.86 1.38 -13.63
C ASN A 411 18.09 1.46 -12.72
N ILE A 412 19.25 1.09 -13.25
CA ILE A 412 20.51 1.31 -12.54
C ILE A 412 21.03 2.70 -12.86
N ARG A 413 21.26 3.50 -11.82
CA ARG A 413 21.88 4.83 -11.91
C ARG A 413 23.26 4.82 -11.26
N VAL A 414 24.23 5.44 -11.92
CA VAL A 414 25.63 5.52 -11.51
C VAL A 414 25.99 6.98 -11.23
N TYR A 415 26.42 7.29 -10.01
CA TYR A 415 26.86 8.61 -9.60
C TYR A 415 28.39 8.70 -9.59
N ASP A 416 28.97 9.74 -10.19
CA ASP A 416 30.34 10.19 -9.95
C ASP A 416 30.35 11.00 -8.65
N LEU A 417 30.87 10.42 -7.57
CA LEU A 417 30.81 11.02 -6.23
C LEU A 417 31.67 12.29 -6.10
N ALA A 418 32.68 12.47 -6.95
CA ALA A 418 33.50 13.67 -6.93
C ALA A 418 32.82 14.85 -7.62
N ARG A 419 31.98 14.59 -8.62
CA ARG A 419 31.29 15.61 -9.42
C ARG A 419 29.84 15.82 -9.01
N GLY A 420 29.23 14.87 -8.30
CA GLY A 420 27.81 14.89 -7.96
C GLY A 420 26.90 14.69 -9.19
N LEU A 421 27.41 14.07 -10.26
CA LEU A 421 26.67 13.83 -11.50
C LEU A 421 26.24 12.37 -11.60
N GLY A 422 25.02 12.12 -12.10
CA GLY A 422 24.49 10.79 -12.30
C GLY A 422 24.24 10.46 -13.78
N THR A 423 24.48 9.21 -14.17
CA THR A 423 24.13 8.65 -15.48
C THR A 423 23.32 7.38 -15.31
N THR A 424 22.43 7.08 -16.26
CA THR A 424 21.55 5.90 -16.21
C THR A 424 21.85 5.01 -17.41
N PRO A 425 22.77 4.03 -17.28
CA PRO A 425 23.17 3.17 -18.39
C PRO A 425 22.13 2.10 -18.79
N THR A 426 21.08 1.88 -17.99
CA THR A 426 20.04 0.88 -18.28
C THR A 426 18.70 1.49 -18.66
N SER A 427 17.84 0.70 -19.29
CA SER A 427 16.53 1.13 -19.80
C SER A 427 15.44 0.04 -19.72
N GLY A 428 15.68 -1.04 -18.95
CA GLY A 428 14.81 -2.21 -18.88
C GLY A 428 13.53 -1.99 -18.06
N GLY A 429 13.52 -1.02 -17.14
CA GLY A 429 12.34 -0.66 -16.35
C GLY A 429 11.99 -1.61 -15.21
N GLU A 430 12.77 -2.67 -14.99
CA GLU A 430 12.80 -3.52 -13.79
C GLU A 430 14.23 -4.05 -13.56
N ASP A 431 15.21 -3.13 -13.57
CA ASP A 431 16.63 -3.42 -13.39
C ASP A 431 17.08 -3.10 -11.96
N GLU A 432 17.55 -4.11 -11.23
CA GLU A 432 17.80 -4.04 -9.78
C GLU A 432 19.10 -4.75 -9.36
N PHE A 433 19.54 -4.51 -8.11
CA PHE A 433 20.68 -5.19 -7.47
C PHE A 433 21.99 -5.11 -8.27
N PRO A 434 22.58 -3.91 -8.44
CA PRO A 434 23.83 -3.78 -9.18
C PRO A 434 24.99 -4.50 -8.47
N ALA A 435 26.00 -4.87 -9.24
CA ALA A 435 27.29 -5.39 -8.79
C ALA A 435 28.39 -4.95 -9.77
N TRP A 436 29.49 -4.42 -9.26
CA TRP A 436 30.61 -3.96 -10.08
C TRP A 436 31.52 -5.12 -10.49
N SER A 437 32.01 -5.08 -11.73
CA SER A 437 33.20 -5.84 -12.11
C SER A 437 34.43 -5.35 -11.31
N PRO A 438 35.45 -6.20 -11.06
CA PRO A 438 36.61 -5.82 -10.26
C PRO A 438 37.42 -4.64 -10.84
N ASP A 439 37.37 -4.46 -12.16
CA ASP A 439 38.00 -3.34 -12.86
C ASP A 439 37.19 -2.01 -12.79
N GLY A 440 35.99 -2.05 -12.20
CA GLY A 440 35.11 -0.89 -12.06
C GLY A 440 34.50 -0.38 -13.37
N ARG A 441 34.57 -1.14 -14.47
CA ARG A 441 34.09 -0.67 -15.79
C ARG A 441 32.70 -1.16 -16.17
N THR A 442 32.24 -2.26 -15.59
CA THR A 442 30.99 -2.93 -15.97
C THR A 442 30.10 -3.11 -14.76
N ILE A 443 28.80 -2.87 -14.93
CA ILE A 443 27.77 -3.21 -13.95
C ILE A 443 27.07 -4.49 -14.40
N TYR A 444 26.96 -5.43 -13.48
CA TYR A 444 26.09 -6.60 -13.55
C TYR A 444 24.87 -6.33 -12.69
N TYR A 445 23.69 -6.70 -13.17
CA TYR A 445 22.44 -6.42 -12.47
C TYR A 445 21.39 -7.48 -12.77
N ALA A 446 20.41 -7.62 -11.89
CA ALA A 446 19.23 -8.44 -12.14
C ALA A 446 18.25 -7.65 -13.01
N SER A 447 17.85 -8.23 -14.15
CA SER A 447 16.83 -7.64 -15.01
C SER A 447 15.64 -8.57 -15.07
N ARG A 448 14.45 -8.02 -14.87
CA ARG A 448 13.22 -8.82 -14.87
C ARG A 448 12.50 -8.74 -16.20
N GLN A 449 12.24 -9.91 -16.79
CA GLN A 449 11.33 -10.08 -17.91
C GLN A 449 10.21 -11.03 -17.50
N GLY A 450 9.00 -10.49 -17.28
CA GLY A 450 7.86 -11.26 -16.76
C GLY A 450 8.02 -11.67 -15.29
N GLN A 451 8.16 -12.97 -15.02
CA GLN A 451 8.34 -13.53 -13.65
C GLN A 451 9.78 -13.97 -13.35
N VAL A 452 10.70 -13.77 -14.30
CA VAL A 452 12.07 -14.29 -14.23
C VAL A 452 13.06 -13.14 -14.12
N PHE A 453 13.93 -13.20 -13.11
CA PHE A 453 15.14 -12.38 -13.06
C PHE A 453 16.30 -13.13 -13.72
N SER A 454 16.85 -12.55 -14.77
CA SER A 454 18.12 -12.95 -15.38
C SER A 454 19.23 -11.96 -15.01
N VAL A 455 20.48 -12.33 -15.28
CA VAL A 455 21.61 -11.42 -15.05
C VAL A 455 22.00 -10.78 -16.37
N SER A 456 21.95 -9.46 -16.41
CA SER A 456 22.41 -8.62 -17.52
C SER A 456 23.65 -7.84 -17.11
N ARG A 457 24.35 -7.28 -18.10
CA ARG A 457 25.50 -6.39 -17.86
C ARG A 457 25.52 -5.21 -18.81
N VAL A 458 26.13 -4.12 -18.37
CA VAL A 458 26.29 -2.89 -19.15
C VAL A 458 27.58 -2.16 -18.75
N PRO A 459 28.29 -1.48 -19.67
CA PRO A 459 29.34 -0.54 -19.28
C PRO A 459 28.79 0.54 -18.35
N ALA A 460 29.51 0.85 -17.27
CA ALA A 460 29.07 1.81 -16.26
C ALA A 460 28.91 3.25 -16.81
N ASP A 461 29.62 3.55 -17.90
CA ASP A 461 29.56 4.84 -18.61
C ASP A 461 28.43 4.92 -19.66
N GLY A 462 27.70 3.83 -19.90
CA GLY A 462 26.64 3.77 -20.92
C GLY A 462 27.16 3.79 -22.36
N SER A 463 28.46 3.55 -22.59
CA SER A 463 29.08 3.58 -23.93
C SER A 463 28.55 2.51 -24.90
N LYS A 464 27.90 1.47 -24.38
CA LYS A 464 27.27 0.39 -25.17
C LYS A 464 25.92 0.02 -24.56
N PRO A 465 24.98 -0.51 -25.37
CA PRO A 465 23.70 -0.98 -24.85
C PRO A 465 23.87 -2.17 -23.89
N PRO A 466 22.93 -2.38 -22.96
CA PRO A 466 22.95 -3.54 -22.08
C PRO A 466 22.84 -4.87 -22.84
N GLU A 467 23.47 -5.92 -22.31
CA GLU A 467 23.40 -7.27 -22.88
C GLU A 467 23.08 -8.32 -21.81
N ALA A 468 22.34 -9.36 -22.22
CA ALA A 468 22.09 -10.51 -21.35
C ALA A 468 23.40 -11.29 -21.12
N TRP A 469 23.74 -11.53 -19.85
CA TRP A 469 24.96 -12.25 -19.49
C TRP A 469 24.67 -13.70 -19.12
N LEU A 470 23.71 -13.95 -18.23
CA LEU A 470 23.33 -15.29 -17.81
C LEU A 470 21.82 -15.45 -17.80
N SER A 471 21.34 -16.42 -18.57
CA SER A 471 19.95 -16.87 -18.55
C SER A 471 19.74 -17.85 -17.39
N GLY A 472 18.69 -17.63 -16.62
CA GLY A 472 18.33 -18.48 -15.49
C GLY A 472 17.14 -17.90 -14.73
N SER A 473 16.45 -18.74 -13.95
CA SER A 473 15.32 -18.28 -13.14
C SER A 473 15.82 -17.70 -11.83
N ARG A 474 15.42 -16.44 -11.53
CA ARG A 474 15.56 -15.78 -10.21
C ARG A 474 17.00 -15.69 -9.68
N MET A 475 17.90 -15.16 -10.51
CA MET A 475 19.32 -14.97 -10.19
C MET A 475 19.61 -13.50 -9.88
N ILE A 476 20.33 -13.23 -8.79
CA ILE A 476 20.71 -11.87 -8.37
C ILE A 476 22.23 -11.81 -8.20
N PRO A 477 22.96 -10.90 -8.89
CA PRO A 477 24.40 -10.78 -8.72
C PRO A 477 24.77 -10.22 -7.35
N ASN A 478 25.82 -10.75 -6.73
CA ASN A 478 26.23 -10.31 -5.39
C ASN A 478 27.65 -9.73 -5.37
N SER A 479 28.67 -10.50 -5.77
CA SER A 479 30.07 -10.07 -5.69
C SER A 479 30.97 -10.88 -6.62
N PHE A 480 31.95 -10.22 -7.22
CA PHE A 480 33.05 -10.89 -7.91
C PHE A 480 34.16 -11.27 -6.94
N THR A 481 34.94 -12.26 -7.34
CA THR A 481 36.30 -12.46 -6.85
C THR A 481 37.21 -11.34 -7.33
N PRO A 482 38.26 -10.95 -6.59
CA PRO A 482 39.10 -9.80 -6.96
C PRO A 482 39.80 -9.94 -8.32
N ASP A 483 40.14 -11.17 -8.71
CA ASP A 483 40.73 -11.49 -10.01
C ASP A 483 39.70 -11.57 -11.15
N GLY A 484 38.41 -11.44 -10.85
CA GLY A 484 37.32 -11.47 -11.82
C GLY A 484 37.02 -12.84 -12.40
N ARG A 485 37.60 -13.94 -11.90
CA ARG A 485 37.37 -15.29 -12.43
C ARG A 485 35.99 -15.85 -12.10
N TYR A 486 35.42 -15.41 -10.98
CA TYR A 486 34.14 -15.91 -10.49
C TYR A 486 33.20 -14.79 -10.02
N LEU A 487 31.91 -14.98 -10.25
CA LEU A 487 30.81 -14.17 -9.73
C LEU A 487 29.91 -15.03 -8.84
N ALA A 488 29.69 -14.58 -7.60
CA ALA A 488 28.67 -15.15 -6.72
C ALA A 488 27.29 -14.56 -7.07
N LEU A 489 26.32 -15.44 -7.26
CA LEU A 489 24.92 -15.12 -7.49
C LEU A 489 24.08 -15.68 -6.35
N MET A 490 23.11 -14.90 -5.87
CA MET A 490 22.04 -15.43 -5.05
C MET A 490 20.98 -16.04 -5.97
N ASN A 491 20.69 -17.31 -5.76
CA ASN A 491 19.71 -18.09 -6.49
C ASN A 491 18.49 -18.35 -5.59
N LEU A 492 17.34 -17.80 -6.00
CA LEU A 492 16.07 -17.94 -5.28
C LEU A 492 15.14 -19.02 -5.89
N SER A 493 15.63 -19.81 -6.85
CA SER A 493 14.84 -20.83 -7.55
C SER A 493 14.93 -22.23 -6.94
N VAL A 494 15.82 -22.47 -5.99
CA VAL A 494 16.11 -23.82 -5.49
C VAL A 494 15.42 -24.06 -4.15
N GLY A 495 14.43 -24.95 -4.12
CA GLY A 495 14.07 -25.69 -2.90
C GLY A 495 13.44 -24.88 -1.76
N GLY A 496 12.96 -23.66 -2.03
CA GLY A 496 12.41 -22.81 -0.97
C GLY A 496 13.50 -22.42 0.03
N ALA A 497 14.72 -22.12 -0.42
CA ALA A 497 15.73 -21.43 0.35
C ALA A 497 16.70 -20.74 -0.61
N ALA A 498 17.23 -19.57 -0.23
CA ALA A 498 18.30 -18.96 -1.02
C ALA A 498 19.52 -19.88 -1.07
N HIS A 499 20.09 -20.00 -2.26
CA HIS A 499 21.36 -20.66 -2.50
C HIS A 499 22.35 -19.65 -3.09
N ILE A 500 23.63 -19.94 -2.91
CA ILE A 500 24.73 -19.21 -3.54
C ILE A 500 25.27 -20.07 -4.65
N ASP A 501 25.26 -19.51 -5.86
CA ASP A 501 25.84 -20.09 -7.06
C ASP A 501 27.13 -19.33 -7.41
N ILE A 502 28.24 -20.06 -7.50
CA ILE A 502 29.51 -19.52 -7.97
C ILE A 502 29.64 -19.83 -9.46
N ILE A 503 29.61 -18.79 -10.29
CA ILE A 503 29.66 -18.89 -11.74
C ILE A 503 31.03 -18.44 -12.26
N SER A 504 31.63 -19.24 -13.14
CA SER A 504 32.83 -18.87 -13.90
C SER A 504 32.51 -17.74 -14.88
N THR A 505 33.30 -16.67 -14.88
CA THR A 505 33.05 -15.51 -15.75
C THR A 505 33.50 -15.75 -17.20
N ALA A 506 34.45 -16.67 -17.40
CA ALA A 506 35.01 -16.98 -18.70
C ALA A 506 34.03 -17.76 -19.60
N ASP A 507 33.39 -18.79 -19.04
CA ASP A 507 32.51 -19.71 -19.78
C ASP A 507 31.08 -19.81 -19.21
N ARG A 508 30.76 -19.02 -18.17
CA ARG A 508 29.42 -18.88 -17.58
C ARG A 508 28.87 -20.16 -16.96
N LYS A 509 29.74 -21.10 -16.58
CA LYS A 509 29.34 -22.38 -15.95
C LYS A 509 29.27 -22.28 -14.44
N LEU A 510 28.33 -23.05 -13.87
CA LEU A 510 28.22 -23.27 -12.43
C LEU A 510 29.43 -24.09 -11.94
N ILE A 511 30.17 -23.52 -11.00
CA ILE A 511 31.34 -24.15 -10.37
C ILE A 511 30.95 -24.79 -9.04
N GLN A 512 30.15 -24.08 -8.25
CA GLN A 512 29.74 -24.53 -6.93
C GLN A 512 28.36 -23.98 -6.58
N ARG A 513 27.54 -24.79 -5.90
CA ARG A 513 26.26 -24.38 -5.30
C ARG A 513 26.23 -24.80 -3.84
N PHE A 514 25.77 -23.91 -2.96
CA PHE A 514 25.52 -24.24 -1.56
C PHE A 514 24.44 -23.34 -0.94
N PRO A 515 23.78 -23.76 0.15
CA PRO A 515 22.76 -22.94 0.82
C PRO A 515 23.35 -21.65 1.40
N GLY A 516 22.64 -20.53 1.23
CA GLY A 516 23.04 -19.21 1.73
C GLY A 516 22.51 -18.05 0.88
N ALA A 517 22.71 -16.83 1.36
CA ALA A 517 22.28 -15.60 0.70
C ALA A 517 23.34 -14.48 0.86
N GLU A 518 23.19 -13.40 0.08
CA GLU A 518 23.93 -12.13 0.27
C GLU A 518 25.47 -12.30 0.27
N ALA A 519 25.98 -13.17 -0.60
CA ALA A 519 27.38 -13.56 -0.60
C ALA A 519 28.32 -12.41 -0.96
N GLN A 520 29.51 -12.40 -0.36
CA GLN A 520 30.55 -11.47 -0.74
C GLN A 520 31.93 -12.09 -0.57
N PHE A 521 32.74 -12.04 -1.63
CA PHE A 521 34.13 -12.40 -1.54
C PHE A 521 34.93 -11.33 -0.80
N SER A 522 35.92 -11.75 -0.02
CA SER A 522 36.92 -10.84 0.52
C SER A 522 37.72 -10.22 -0.62
N THR A 523 38.27 -9.02 -0.37
CA THR A 523 39.03 -8.27 -1.35
C THR A 523 40.39 -8.86 -1.70
N ASP A 524 40.87 -9.82 -0.90
CA ASP A 524 42.04 -10.66 -1.20
C ASP A 524 41.67 -11.98 -1.91
N GLY A 525 40.38 -12.32 -2.00
CA GLY A 525 39.87 -13.51 -2.68
C GLY A 525 40.00 -14.81 -1.88
N HIS A 526 40.45 -14.76 -0.62
CA HIS A 526 40.67 -15.93 0.24
C HIS A 526 39.45 -16.39 1.03
N TRP A 527 38.41 -15.56 1.09
CA TRP A 527 37.23 -15.80 1.90
C TRP A 527 35.95 -15.46 1.15
N ILE A 528 34.86 -16.12 1.56
CA ILE A 528 33.50 -15.74 1.20
C ILE A 528 32.67 -15.60 2.48
N ALA A 529 32.03 -14.45 2.64
CA ALA A 529 31.07 -14.18 3.69
C ALA A 529 29.64 -14.30 3.12
N TYR A 530 28.70 -14.81 3.91
CA TYR A 530 27.32 -14.97 3.48
C TYR A 530 26.37 -15.11 4.66
N THR A 531 25.09 -14.86 4.42
CA THR A 531 24.01 -15.08 5.38
C THR A 531 23.47 -16.49 5.25
N PHE A 532 23.28 -17.21 6.35
CA PHE A 532 22.76 -18.57 6.38
C PHE A 532 21.84 -18.80 7.60
N ARG A 533 21.18 -19.97 7.66
CA ARG A 533 20.27 -20.41 8.76
C ARG A 533 19.21 -19.37 9.19
N GLY A 534 18.66 -18.62 8.24
CA GLY A 534 17.58 -17.67 8.54
C GLY A 534 18.04 -16.38 9.22
N GLY A 535 19.33 -16.03 9.13
CA GLY A 535 19.83 -14.72 9.52
C GLY A 535 20.98 -14.76 10.51
N GLU A 536 22.01 -15.55 10.20
CA GLU A 536 23.34 -15.49 10.83
C GLU A 536 24.38 -15.34 9.72
N VAL A 537 25.48 -14.63 10.00
CA VAL A 537 26.58 -14.43 9.07
C VAL A 537 27.65 -15.48 9.30
N PHE A 538 28.07 -16.09 8.20
CA PHE A 538 29.14 -17.09 8.15
C PHE A 538 30.25 -16.63 7.22
N VAL A 539 31.46 -17.10 7.51
CA VAL A 539 32.63 -16.95 6.65
C VAL A 539 33.22 -18.33 6.38
N GLN A 540 33.68 -18.54 5.15
CA GLN A 540 34.32 -19.77 4.70
C GLN A 540 35.51 -19.46 3.80
N SER A 541 36.57 -20.26 3.85
CA SER A 541 37.71 -20.09 2.93
C SER A 541 37.28 -20.34 1.49
N PHE A 542 37.87 -19.61 0.55
CA PHE A 542 37.65 -19.76 -0.87
C PHE A 542 38.96 -19.52 -1.65
N PRO A 543 39.27 -20.30 -2.70
CA PRO A 543 38.58 -21.52 -3.12
C PRO A 543 38.88 -22.70 -2.18
N GLY A 544 38.04 -23.74 -2.24
CA GLY A 544 38.28 -25.01 -1.54
C GLY A 544 37.34 -25.29 -0.37
N PRO A 545 37.31 -26.53 0.15
CA PRO A 545 36.47 -26.91 1.26
C PRO A 545 37.04 -26.36 2.59
N GLY A 546 36.61 -25.16 2.96
CA GLY A 546 36.87 -24.59 4.28
C GLY A 546 35.82 -24.97 5.32
N SER A 547 36.22 -24.98 6.59
CA SER A 547 35.25 -24.95 7.70
C SER A 547 34.45 -23.65 7.65
N ARG A 548 33.15 -23.75 7.92
CA ARG A 548 32.27 -22.57 8.03
C ARG A 548 32.36 -22.03 9.44
N VAL A 549 32.72 -20.76 9.58
CA VAL A 549 32.82 -20.07 10.86
C VAL A 549 31.66 -19.10 10.98
N GLN A 550 30.82 -19.26 12.00
CA GLN A 550 29.81 -18.27 12.33
C GLN A 550 30.51 -17.05 12.95
N VAL A 551 30.20 -15.86 12.44
CA VAL A 551 30.81 -14.61 12.93
C VAL A 551 29.84 -13.73 13.69
N SER A 552 28.53 -13.88 13.48
CA SER A 552 27.51 -13.17 14.26
C SER A 552 27.06 -13.98 15.48
N ASN A 553 26.63 -13.30 16.53
CA ASN A 553 26.13 -13.91 17.77
C ASN A 553 24.69 -13.50 18.14
N ALA A 554 24.10 -12.56 17.41
CA ALA A 554 22.75 -12.01 17.65
C ALA A 554 21.97 -11.91 16.33
N GLY A 555 22.16 -12.90 15.45
CA GLY A 555 21.76 -12.80 14.06
C GLY A 555 22.54 -11.76 13.28
N GLY A 556 22.29 -11.73 11.98
CA GLY A 556 22.91 -10.78 11.07
C GLY A 556 22.58 -11.06 9.61
N GLY A 557 22.75 -10.02 8.79
CA GLY A 557 22.70 -10.14 7.35
C GLY A 557 23.54 -9.06 6.67
N GLN A 558 23.58 -9.13 5.35
CA GLN A 558 24.23 -8.16 4.47
C GLN A 558 25.74 -7.99 4.78
N PRO A 559 26.54 -9.07 4.78
CA PRO A 559 27.96 -8.99 5.10
C PRO A 559 28.73 -8.08 4.11
N ARG A 560 29.56 -7.16 4.60
CA ARG A 560 30.40 -6.24 3.82
C ARG A 560 31.86 -6.25 4.27
N TRP A 561 32.77 -6.77 3.46
CA TRP A 561 34.21 -6.67 3.67
C TRP A 561 34.70 -5.23 3.47
N SER A 562 35.60 -4.78 4.33
CA SER A 562 36.48 -3.64 4.04
C SER A 562 37.45 -3.98 2.92
N ARG A 563 37.99 -2.96 2.24
CA ARG A 563 38.91 -3.12 1.11
C ARG A 563 40.26 -3.74 1.49
N ASP A 564 40.64 -3.62 2.76
CA ASP A 564 41.85 -4.22 3.32
C ASP A 564 41.65 -5.68 3.77
N SER A 565 40.47 -6.27 3.55
CA SER A 565 40.06 -7.60 4.05
C SER A 565 40.15 -7.79 5.58
N SER A 566 40.43 -6.74 6.35
CA SER A 566 40.68 -6.85 7.80
C SER A 566 39.41 -6.70 8.65
N ARG A 567 38.32 -6.25 8.06
CA ARG A 567 37.05 -6.00 8.74
C ARG A 567 35.89 -6.54 7.92
N LEU A 568 34.94 -7.17 8.60
CA LEU A 568 33.67 -7.60 8.04
C LEU A 568 32.54 -6.90 8.79
N TYR A 569 31.75 -6.11 8.09
CA TYR A 569 30.56 -5.46 8.61
C TYR A 569 29.31 -6.29 8.36
N TYR A 570 28.33 -6.21 9.25
CA TYR A 570 27.00 -6.78 9.03
C TYR A 570 25.95 -6.03 9.85
N ILE A 571 24.66 -6.21 9.53
CA ILE A 571 23.55 -5.57 10.26
C ILE A 571 22.77 -6.63 11.05
N THR A 572 22.52 -6.40 12.34
CA THR A 572 21.63 -7.25 13.15
C THR A 572 20.15 -6.95 12.87
N PRO A 573 19.23 -7.85 13.21
CA PRO A 573 17.79 -7.59 13.15
C PRO A 573 17.33 -6.27 13.80
N GLU A 574 18.00 -5.85 14.88
CA GLU A 574 17.74 -4.61 15.64
C GLU A 574 18.37 -3.36 15.00
N LYS A 575 18.78 -3.47 13.72
CA LYS A 575 19.39 -2.40 12.92
C LYS A 575 20.72 -1.90 13.45
N MET A 576 21.41 -2.71 14.27
CA MET A 576 22.77 -2.42 14.71
C MET A 576 23.77 -2.85 13.65
N MET A 577 24.65 -1.93 13.25
CA MET A 577 25.82 -2.28 12.46
C MET A 577 26.90 -2.83 13.38
N MET A 578 27.38 -4.01 13.04
CA MET A 578 28.44 -4.73 13.73
C MET A 578 29.66 -4.84 12.84
N MET A 579 30.83 -5.01 13.44
CA MET A 579 32.09 -5.23 12.78
C MET A 579 32.83 -6.39 13.44
N VAL A 580 33.43 -7.24 12.62
CA VAL A 580 34.32 -8.32 13.06
C VAL A 580 35.68 -8.09 12.43
N ARG A 581 36.72 -8.11 13.27
CA ARG A 581 38.10 -8.04 12.79
C ARG A 581 38.55 -9.41 12.31
N PHE A 582 39.20 -9.41 11.16
CA PHE A 582 39.74 -10.58 10.50
C PHE A 582 41.25 -10.44 10.35
N ASP A 583 41.95 -11.55 10.59
CA ASP A 583 43.34 -11.71 10.21
C ASP A 583 43.40 -12.14 8.74
N PRO A 584 43.90 -11.28 7.83
CA PRO A 584 43.99 -11.62 6.40
C PRO A 584 44.89 -12.83 6.13
N THR A 585 45.81 -13.15 7.06
CA THR A 585 46.68 -14.34 6.93
C THR A 585 45.99 -15.64 7.30
N GLY A 586 44.78 -15.57 7.89
CA GLY A 586 43.99 -16.73 8.31
C GLY A 586 44.59 -17.54 9.45
N LYS A 587 45.62 -17.01 10.14
CA LYS A 587 46.30 -17.71 11.25
C LYS A 587 45.51 -17.59 12.56
N HIS A 588 44.71 -16.53 12.70
CA HIS A 588 43.88 -16.30 13.86
C HIS A 588 42.39 -16.41 13.53
N PRO A 589 41.57 -16.94 14.46
CA PRO A 589 40.12 -16.92 14.29
C PRO A 589 39.60 -15.48 14.25
N PRO A 590 38.40 -15.27 13.69
CA PRO A 590 37.75 -13.95 13.71
C PRO A 590 37.59 -13.45 15.15
N ALA A 591 37.75 -12.13 15.34
CA ALA A 591 37.52 -11.50 16.64
C ALA A 591 36.04 -11.55 17.05
N ALA A 592 35.75 -11.22 18.31
CA ALA A 592 34.37 -11.02 18.75
C ALA A 592 33.72 -9.83 18.00
N PRO A 593 32.41 -9.87 17.68
CA PRO A 593 31.72 -8.75 17.07
C PRO A 593 31.68 -7.50 17.96
N GLU A 594 32.00 -6.35 17.36
CA GLU A 594 31.96 -5.04 17.98
C GLU A 594 30.84 -4.19 17.35
N ALA A 595 30.08 -3.45 18.16
CA ALA A 595 29.07 -2.54 17.65
C ALA A 595 29.73 -1.28 17.07
N VAL A 596 29.28 -0.86 15.87
CA VAL A 596 29.76 0.35 15.19
C VAL A 596 28.78 1.49 15.41
N MET A 597 27.54 1.32 14.94
CA MET A 597 26.49 2.34 15.03
C MET A 597 25.10 1.70 14.98
N ARG A 598 24.10 2.41 15.50
CA ARG A 598 22.70 2.08 15.26
C ARG A 598 22.23 2.76 13.99
N THR A 599 21.64 2.00 13.07
CA THR A 599 21.22 2.50 11.76
C THR A 599 19.71 2.75 11.71
N ARG A 600 19.28 3.54 10.73
CA ARG A 600 17.87 3.71 10.35
C ARG A 600 17.57 3.01 9.01
N ILE A 601 18.26 1.89 8.78
CA ILE A 601 18.12 1.08 7.57
C ILE A 601 16.67 0.62 7.38
N VAL A 602 16.20 0.57 6.13
CA VAL A 602 14.79 0.26 5.82
C VAL A 602 14.43 -1.15 6.28
N ALA A 603 15.22 -2.15 5.87
CA ALA A 603 15.07 -3.54 6.29
C ALA A 603 16.42 -4.12 6.77
N SER A 604 16.44 -4.75 7.94
CA SER A 604 17.63 -5.39 8.50
C SER A 604 17.73 -6.89 8.16
N ARG A 605 16.71 -7.47 7.53
CA ARG A 605 16.56 -8.93 7.36
C ARG A 605 16.51 -9.35 5.88
N PHE A 606 17.09 -10.52 5.63
CA PHE A 606 17.08 -11.39 4.44
C PHE A 606 16.73 -10.81 3.05
N SER A 607 17.70 -10.95 2.12
CA SER A 607 17.65 -10.82 0.65
C SER A 607 17.80 -9.43 0.03
N PHE A 608 18.35 -8.45 0.76
CA PHE A 608 18.56 -7.10 0.20
C PHE A 608 19.79 -6.45 0.79
N ILE A 609 20.58 -5.79 -0.05
CA ILE A 609 21.80 -5.12 0.37
C ILE A 609 21.49 -3.65 0.45
N GLN A 610 21.54 -3.07 1.63
CA GLN A 610 21.05 -1.72 1.86
C GLN A 610 22.12 -0.77 2.36
N TYR A 611 23.37 -1.20 2.34
CA TYR A 611 24.50 -0.33 2.58
C TYR A 611 25.74 -0.82 1.86
N ASP A 612 26.67 0.11 1.70
CA ASP A 612 28.05 -0.19 1.33
C ASP A 612 29.02 0.68 2.14
N VAL A 613 30.28 0.28 2.16
CA VAL A 613 31.32 0.90 2.98
C VAL A 613 32.49 1.35 2.12
N THR A 614 32.99 2.55 2.41
CA THR A 614 34.18 3.09 1.76
C THR A 614 35.42 2.25 2.05
N ALA A 615 36.41 2.35 1.16
CA ALA A 615 37.65 1.58 1.22
C ALA A 615 38.37 1.64 2.59
N ASP A 616 38.39 2.81 3.22
CA ASP A 616 39.03 3.03 4.52
C ASP A 616 38.17 2.58 5.72
N GLY A 617 36.91 2.23 5.48
CA GLY A 617 35.93 1.86 6.51
C GLY A 617 35.50 3.04 7.38
N LYS A 618 35.71 4.29 6.93
CA LYS A 618 35.35 5.48 7.72
C LYS A 618 33.97 6.02 7.41
N ARG A 619 33.46 5.75 6.21
CA ARG A 619 32.14 6.21 5.76
C ARG A 619 31.30 5.07 5.20
N PHE A 620 30.00 5.15 5.47
CA PHE A 620 28.98 4.18 5.06
C PHE A 620 27.92 4.93 4.28
N ILE A 621 27.54 4.40 3.12
CA ILE A 621 26.33 4.83 2.42
C ILE A 621 25.22 3.86 2.79
N ILE A 622 24.13 4.36 3.37
CA ILE A 622 23.03 3.53 3.89
C ILE A 622 21.72 3.98 3.27
N ASN A 623 20.96 3.01 2.80
CA ASN A 623 19.57 3.16 2.42
C ASN A 623 18.71 3.38 3.69
N SER A 624 18.42 4.63 4.01
CA SER A 624 18.00 5.06 5.34
C SER A 624 16.64 5.78 5.32
N LEU A 625 15.89 5.63 6.42
CA LEU A 625 14.69 6.43 6.68
C LEU A 625 15.10 7.76 7.33
N PRO A 626 14.74 8.93 6.80
CA PRO A 626 15.17 10.23 7.33
C PRO A 626 14.49 10.55 8.67
N PRO A 627 15.16 11.28 9.59
CA PRO A 627 14.57 11.70 10.85
C PRO A 627 13.42 12.69 10.63
N GLY A 628 12.22 12.38 11.13
CA GLY A 628 11.05 13.26 11.05
C GLY A 628 10.38 13.39 9.68
N GLY A 629 10.83 12.64 8.66
CA GLY A 629 10.34 12.74 7.28
C GLY A 629 9.80 11.42 6.73
N GLY A 630 8.83 10.79 7.38
CA GLY A 630 8.16 9.61 6.81
C GLY A 630 7.22 10.02 5.67
N GLY A 631 7.34 9.34 4.54
CA GLY A 631 6.48 9.49 3.38
C GLY A 631 5.07 9.10 3.76
N PRO A 632 4.05 9.88 3.38
CA PRO A 632 2.70 9.62 3.83
C PRO A 632 2.18 8.28 3.31
N LEU A 633 1.24 7.69 4.05
CA LEU A 633 0.37 6.66 3.49
C LEU A 633 -0.83 7.34 2.84
N SER A 634 -1.18 6.96 1.62
CA SER A 634 -2.39 7.43 0.96
C SER A 634 -3.61 6.72 1.54
N LEU A 635 -4.65 7.48 1.85
CA LEU A 635 -5.95 7.01 2.32
C LEU A 635 -7.01 7.33 1.25
N LEU A 636 -7.71 6.30 0.78
CA LEU A 636 -8.83 6.40 -0.16
C LEU A 636 -10.09 5.86 0.51
N THR A 637 -11.13 6.68 0.60
CA THR A 637 -12.44 6.27 1.13
C THR A 637 -13.43 6.08 -0.01
N ASN A 638 -14.45 5.24 0.20
CA ASN A 638 -15.50 4.94 -0.78
C ASN A 638 -14.95 4.45 -2.13
N TRP A 639 -13.85 3.69 -2.14
CA TRP A 639 -13.23 3.23 -3.38
C TRP A 639 -14.14 2.30 -4.21
N THR A 640 -15.20 1.76 -3.61
CA THR A 640 -16.22 0.97 -4.31
C THR A 640 -17.08 1.82 -5.25
N ALA A 641 -17.17 3.13 -5.01
CA ALA A 641 -17.90 4.08 -5.85
C ALA A 641 -17.05 4.64 -7.00
N SER A 642 -15.71 4.60 -6.87
CA SER A 642 -14.80 5.03 -7.94
C SER A 642 -14.84 4.06 -9.12
N LYS A 643 -15.59 4.42 -10.16
CA LYS A 643 -15.38 3.91 -11.51
C LYS A 643 -14.22 4.71 -12.13
N LEU A 644 -12.98 4.35 -11.81
CA LEU A 644 -11.86 4.78 -12.64
C LEU A 644 -12.02 4.08 -13.99
N SER A 645 -12.50 4.83 -14.98
CA SER A 645 -12.56 4.35 -16.36
C SER A 645 -11.15 3.96 -16.80
N PRO A 646 -10.97 2.85 -17.54
CA PRO A 646 -9.68 2.58 -18.17
C PRO A 646 -9.33 3.78 -19.05
N SER A 647 -8.18 4.40 -18.78
CA SER A 647 -7.61 5.44 -19.64
C SER A 647 -7.53 4.89 -21.07
N ARG A 648 -8.14 5.61 -22.02
CA ARG A 648 -8.03 5.31 -23.44
C ARG A 648 -6.60 5.44 -23.95
#